data_AF-A0AAD4S7D8-F1
#
_entry.id   AF-A0AAD4S7D8-F1
#
_cell.length_a   1.000
_cell.length_b   1.000
_cell.length_c   1.000
_cell.angle_alpha   90.00
_cell.angle_beta   90.00
_cell.angle_gamma   90.00
#
_symmetry.space_group_name_H-M   'P 1'
#
loop_
_entity.id
_entity.type
_entity.pdbx_description
1 polymer ?
#
loop_
_entity_poly.entity_id
_entity_poly.type
_entity_poly.pdbx_seq_one_letter_code
_entity_poly.pdbx_strand_id
1 'polypeptide(L)'
;MIGNGVVGILSEPRNKWERRAPLTPSQCARLLHGRSEESGVTRIIVQPSMKRTYHNGLYEDVGCEISENLSDCGIILGIQQPQLEMIFPDKAYAFFSHTHKAQKENMPLLDKILAEKASLFDYELIAGDHGKRLHGLGKFAGRAGVIDFLHGLGIRYLSMGYSTPFLSLGASYMYPSLAAAKAAVSYVGEEIATQGLPSEICPLVFVFTGDGNVCQGAREIFKLLPHTFVDPLRLSEISQGGDLARNTSTSKRVYKVYGCVVTSRDMVKPKDPARAFDKADYYAHPEDYNPIFHEKIAPYASVIVNCMYWEKRFPRLLSTKQLQELTENGCPLVGIADLTCDIGGSIEFVNQTTQIERPFFRYDPLSNSYHEDLEGKGVICLAVDILPTEFAKEYSEHFGDILSEFVGNMASAKDVSELPSHLRRACIASKGAFTSLYEYIPRMRKSDQLADICWENLGFSLVPTDQMYLSKCSAGGNFSKGGLRPYGNIELSPASGVLNYGQGLFEGLKAYRKEDGSIVLFRPMENASRMVQGAERMCMPAPTVEQFVEAVKLTVLANKRWVPPVGKGSLYIRPLLIGSGAILGVAPAPEYTFLIYVSPVGNYFKGLLAPINLIVENDFHRATPGGTGGVKTIGNYAAVMKAQSAAKAKGFSDVLYLDAVHNKYLEEASSSNIFLVKGNTISTPSINGTILPGITRKSIIEVARIHGYEVEERLISIDELPEADEVFCTGTAVVVSPVGSITYLGKKISYGGESGGVGIVSKQLYSSLTNLQMGLTEDKLGWTVEL
;
A
#
# COMPACT_ATOMS: atom_id res chain seq x y z
N MET A 1 -15.88 -33.43 7.05
CA MET A 1 -17.14 -33.44 6.26
C MET A 1 -17.76 -32.08 6.47
N ILE A 2 -18.27 -31.40 5.44
CA ILE A 2 -18.76 -30.02 5.61
C ILE A 2 -20.09 -29.98 6.35
N GLY A 3 -21.05 -30.78 5.90
CA GLY A 3 -22.39 -30.87 6.46
C GLY A 3 -22.77 -32.31 6.75
N ASN A 4 -23.57 -32.50 7.78
CA ASN A 4 -24.16 -33.79 8.18
C ASN A 4 -25.68 -33.66 8.38
N GLY A 5 -26.29 -32.62 7.81
CA GLY A 5 -27.68 -32.26 8.04
C GLY A 5 -27.97 -31.55 9.37
N VAL A 6 -26.98 -31.34 10.25
CA VAL A 6 -27.14 -30.64 11.53
C VAL A 6 -26.44 -29.28 11.47
N VAL A 7 -27.20 -28.21 11.65
CA VAL A 7 -26.71 -26.82 11.61
C VAL A 7 -26.63 -26.26 13.01
N GLY A 8 -25.50 -25.66 13.36
CA GLY A 8 -25.29 -24.94 14.61
C GLY A 8 -25.46 -23.44 14.45
N ILE A 9 -26.08 -22.76 15.41
CA ILE A 9 -26.09 -21.30 15.53
C ILE A 9 -25.26 -20.92 16.76
N LEU A 10 -24.15 -20.22 16.54
CA LEU A 10 -23.21 -19.81 17.57
C LEU A 10 -23.76 -18.65 18.43
N SER A 11 -23.41 -18.62 19.71
CA SER A 11 -23.60 -17.45 20.58
C SER A 11 -22.68 -16.29 20.19
N GLU A 12 -23.01 -15.07 20.60
CA GLU A 12 -22.29 -13.84 20.29
C GLU A 12 -21.26 -13.52 21.40
N PRO A 13 -19.97 -13.91 21.28
CA PRO A 13 -19.10 -14.04 22.44
C PRO A 13 -18.18 -12.84 22.67
N ARG A 14 -17.86 -12.06 21.64
CA ARG A 14 -16.81 -11.02 21.69
C ARG A 14 -17.34 -9.62 21.96
N ASN A 15 -18.28 -9.16 21.14
CA ASN A 15 -18.77 -7.78 21.19
C ASN A 15 -20.08 -7.69 21.97
N LYS A 16 -20.14 -6.82 22.98
CA LYS A 16 -21.35 -6.65 23.80
C LYS A 16 -22.54 -6.05 23.04
N TRP A 17 -22.30 -5.34 21.94
CA TRP A 17 -23.33 -4.80 21.05
C TRP A 17 -23.77 -5.78 19.97
N GLU A 18 -23.05 -6.89 19.79
CA GLU A 18 -23.47 -7.92 18.85
C GLU A 18 -24.66 -8.69 19.40
N ARG A 19 -25.83 -8.38 18.86
CA ARG A 19 -27.11 -8.99 19.22
C ARG A 19 -27.78 -9.67 18.02
N ARG A 20 -27.13 -9.64 16.85
CA ARG A 20 -27.66 -10.21 15.61
C ARG A 20 -27.53 -11.72 15.63
N ALA A 21 -28.39 -12.38 14.87
CA ALA A 21 -28.33 -13.82 14.62
C ALA A 21 -28.14 -14.09 13.13
N PRO A 22 -27.37 -15.14 12.75
CA PRO A 22 -27.23 -15.52 11.35
C PRO A 22 -28.55 -16.04 10.75
N LEU A 23 -29.41 -16.65 11.58
CA LEU A 23 -30.76 -17.09 11.22
C LEU A 23 -31.75 -16.71 12.32
N THR A 24 -32.92 -16.21 11.93
CA THR A 24 -34.04 -15.92 12.83
C THR A 24 -34.88 -17.18 13.08
N PRO A 25 -35.75 -17.18 14.10
CA PRO A 25 -36.69 -18.28 14.33
C PRO A 25 -37.55 -18.62 13.11
N SER A 26 -38.06 -17.62 12.37
CA SER A 26 -38.88 -17.85 11.19
C SER A 26 -38.09 -18.50 10.05
N GLN A 27 -36.80 -18.17 9.89
CA GLN A 27 -35.91 -18.83 8.92
C GLN A 27 -35.59 -20.26 9.34
N CYS A 28 -35.33 -20.49 10.63
CA CYS A 28 -35.13 -21.84 11.16
C CYS A 28 -36.36 -22.72 10.93
N ALA A 29 -37.56 -22.18 11.17
CA ALA A 29 -38.82 -22.87 10.90
C ALA A 29 -38.95 -23.25 9.41
N ARG A 30 -38.57 -22.37 8.49
CA ARG A 30 -38.59 -22.67 7.04
C ARG A 30 -37.58 -23.74 6.65
N LEU A 31 -36.39 -23.76 7.25
CA LEU A 31 -35.35 -24.75 6.96
C LEU A 31 -35.73 -26.14 7.49
N LEU A 32 -36.37 -26.21 8.66
CA LEU A 32 -36.82 -27.46 9.30
C LEU A 32 -38.12 -28.02 8.72
N HIS A 33 -39.11 -27.16 8.46
CA HIS A 33 -40.50 -27.57 8.13
C HIS A 33 -40.93 -27.19 6.71
N GLY A 34 -40.04 -26.61 5.89
CA GLY A 34 -40.30 -26.37 4.47
C GLY A 34 -40.60 -27.68 3.71
N ARG A 35 -41.12 -27.59 2.48
CA ARG A 35 -41.45 -28.78 1.67
C ARG A 35 -40.21 -29.68 1.57
N SER A 36 -40.30 -30.81 2.27
CA SER A 36 -39.20 -31.67 2.68
C SER A 36 -38.72 -32.56 1.53
N GLU A 37 -37.54 -32.23 1.00
CA GLU A 37 -36.54 -33.11 0.34
C GLU A 37 -35.37 -32.24 -0.17
N GLU A 38 -35.60 -30.93 -0.40
CA GLU A 38 -34.59 -30.01 -0.95
C GLU A 38 -33.80 -29.20 0.10
N SER A 39 -34.24 -29.11 1.36
CA SER A 39 -33.59 -28.20 2.35
C SER A 39 -32.26 -28.70 2.88
N GLY A 40 -32.03 -30.02 2.93
CA GLY A 40 -30.77 -30.58 3.43
C GLY A 40 -30.51 -30.43 4.94
N VAL A 41 -31.44 -29.82 5.69
CA VAL A 41 -31.32 -29.55 7.14
C VAL A 41 -32.30 -30.45 7.89
N THR A 42 -31.76 -31.24 8.82
CA THR A 42 -32.53 -32.19 9.66
C THR A 42 -32.70 -31.72 11.10
N ARG A 43 -31.69 -31.01 11.63
CA ARG A 43 -31.67 -30.48 13.00
C ARG A 43 -30.99 -29.12 13.00
N ILE A 44 -31.47 -28.21 13.85
CA ILE A 44 -30.82 -26.94 14.14
C ILE A 44 -30.57 -26.87 15.64
N ILE A 45 -29.30 -26.73 16.02
CA ILE A 45 -28.87 -26.58 17.41
C ILE A 45 -28.45 -25.13 17.62
N VAL A 46 -29.06 -24.44 18.58
CA VAL A 46 -28.79 -23.05 18.88
C VAL A 46 -28.08 -22.96 20.22
N GLN A 47 -26.89 -22.34 20.20
CA GLN A 47 -26.20 -22.04 21.44
C GLN A 47 -26.98 -20.95 22.19
N PRO A 48 -27.28 -21.17 23.49
CA PRO A 48 -28.07 -20.22 24.27
C PRO A 48 -27.37 -18.85 24.33
N SER A 49 -28.15 -17.77 24.21
CA SER A 49 -27.63 -16.40 24.34
C SER A 49 -28.66 -15.53 25.04
N MET A 50 -28.21 -14.82 26.08
CA MET A 50 -29.03 -13.83 26.79
C MET A 50 -28.98 -12.44 26.13
N LYS A 51 -28.11 -12.23 25.14
CA LYS A 51 -27.90 -10.94 24.46
C LYS A 51 -28.61 -10.84 23.12
N ARG A 52 -28.73 -11.97 22.41
CA ARG A 52 -29.32 -12.09 21.08
C ARG A 52 -30.70 -11.47 21.03
N THR A 53 -31.02 -10.81 19.93
CA THR A 53 -32.29 -10.11 19.70
C THR A 53 -33.51 -11.05 19.74
N TYR A 54 -33.32 -12.33 19.38
CA TYR A 54 -34.33 -13.38 19.54
C TYR A 54 -33.93 -14.30 20.70
N HIS A 55 -34.81 -14.41 21.69
CA HIS A 55 -34.60 -15.26 22.87
C HIS A 55 -34.71 -16.75 22.52
N ASN A 56 -34.04 -17.60 23.30
CA ASN A 56 -33.97 -19.06 23.07
C ASN A 56 -35.35 -19.72 22.89
N GLY A 57 -36.35 -19.33 23.68
CA GLY A 57 -37.70 -19.90 23.60
C GLY A 57 -38.34 -19.76 22.21
N LEU A 58 -38.05 -18.67 21.48
CA LEU A 58 -38.57 -18.49 20.12
C LEU A 58 -37.97 -19.50 19.13
N TYR A 59 -36.74 -19.96 19.37
CA TYR A 59 -36.11 -21.02 18.58
C TYR A 59 -36.68 -22.40 18.96
N GLU A 60 -36.94 -22.65 20.25
CA GLU A 60 -37.58 -23.88 20.72
C GLU A 60 -38.99 -24.05 20.13
N ASP A 61 -39.78 -22.97 20.10
CA ASP A 61 -41.14 -22.96 19.55
C ASP A 61 -41.22 -23.39 18.08
N VAL A 62 -40.13 -23.22 17.32
CA VAL A 62 -40.04 -23.62 15.90
C VAL A 62 -39.31 -24.96 15.70
N GLY A 63 -38.97 -25.66 16.78
CA GLY A 63 -38.35 -26.98 16.76
C GLY A 63 -36.82 -27.00 16.72
N CYS A 64 -36.14 -25.89 17.04
CA CYS A 64 -34.70 -25.92 17.27
C CYS A 64 -34.36 -26.48 18.65
N GLU A 65 -33.19 -27.10 18.77
CA GLU A 65 -32.64 -27.59 20.03
C GLU A 65 -31.74 -26.53 20.67
N ILE A 66 -31.88 -26.27 21.97
CA ILE A 66 -30.97 -25.36 22.69
C ILE A 66 -29.88 -26.16 23.39
N SER A 67 -28.61 -25.89 23.08
CA SER A 67 -27.47 -26.60 23.66
C SER A 67 -26.20 -25.76 23.62
N GLU A 68 -25.44 -25.76 24.72
CA GLU A 68 -24.08 -25.19 24.74
C GLU A 68 -23.11 -25.94 23.82
N ASN A 69 -23.38 -27.23 23.60
CA ASN A 69 -22.52 -28.11 22.82
C ASN A 69 -22.99 -28.18 21.37
N LEU A 70 -22.15 -27.67 20.45
CA LEU A 70 -22.37 -27.72 18.99
C LEU A 70 -21.55 -28.81 18.29
N SER A 71 -20.93 -29.74 19.03
CA SER A 71 -20.07 -30.79 18.45
C SER A 71 -20.79 -31.78 17.53
N ASP A 72 -22.12 -31.90 17.64
CA ASP A 72 -22.94 -32.70 16.72
C ASP A 72 -23.17 -32.01 15.37
N CYS A 73 -22.99 -30.69 15.30
CA CYS A 73 -23.19 -29.93 14.07
C CYS A 73 -22.12 -30.27 13.03
N GLY A 74 -22.51 -30.31 11.75
CA GLY A 74 -21.57 -30.35 10.63
C GLY A 74 -21.05 -28.95 10.33
N ILE A 75 -21.98 -28.00 10.21
CA ILE A 75 -21.71 -26.58 9.99
C ILE A 75 -22.20 -25.73 11.15
N ILE A 76 -21.40 -24.75 11.55
CA ILE A 76 -21.70 -23.78 12.60
C ILE A 76 -21.70 -22.37 11.99
N LEU A 77 -22.82 -21.67 12.15
CA LEU A 77 -23.07 -20.34 11.63
C LEU A 77 -22.90 -19.31 12.77
N GLY A 78 -22.16 -18.24 12.50
CA GLY A 78 -22.08 -17.07 13.37
C GLY A 78 -22.17 -15.78 12.55
N ILE A 79 -22.47 -14.65 13.21
CA ILE A 79 -22.31 -13.33 12.57
C ILE A 79 -20.84 -12.89 12.66
N GLN A 80 -20.28 -12.94 13.86
CA GLN A 80 -18.87 -12.62 14.13
C GLN A 80 -18.04 -13.89 14.34
N GLN A 81 -16.73 -13.69 14.35
CA GLN A 81 -15.76 -14.73 14.67
C GLN A 81 -15.95 -15.33 16.07
N PRO A 82 -15.95 -16.67 16.22
CA PRO A 82 -15.96 -17.36 17.50
C PRO A 82 -14.71 -17.07 18.33
N GLN A 83 -14.74 -17.37 19.62
CA GLN A 83 -13.50 -17.52 20.41
C GLN A 83 -12.76 -18.79 19.95
N LEU A 84 -11.44 -18.86 20.15
CA LEU A 84 -10.61 -19.93 19.59
C LEU A 84 -10.97 -21.30 20.17
N GLU A 85 -11.38 -21.33 21.44
CA GLU A 85 -11.86 -22.49 22.18
C GLU A 85 -13.20 -23.05 21.67
N MET A 86 -13.96 -22.26 20.91
CA MET A 86 -15.23 -22.68 20.30
C MET A 86 -15.04 -23.32 18.90
N ILE A 87 -13.78 -23.46 18.45
CA ILE A 87 -13.44 -24.14 17.21
C ILE A 87 -13.25 -25.63 17.47
N PHE A 88 -14.16 -26.44 16.93
CA PHE A 88 -14.16 -27.89 16.99
C PHE A 88 -13.42 -28.50 15.79
N PRO A 89 -12.76 -29.66 15.98
CA PRO A 89 -12.10 -30.37 14.91
C PRO A 89 -13.08 -30.86 13.84
N ASP A 90 -12.62 -30.83 12.59
CA ASP A 90 -13.29 -31.40 11.41
C ASP A 90 -14.71 -30.85 11.13
N LYS A 91 -15.02 -29.64 11.62
CA LYS A 91 -16.30 -28.93 11.39
C LYS A 91 -16.19 -27.83 10.34
N ALA A 92 -17.32 -27.41 9.78
CA ALA A 92 -17.40 -26.22 8.96
C ALA A 92 -17.88 -25.01 9.76
N TYR A 93 -17.31 -23.84 9.48
CA TYR A 93 -17.71 -22.57 10.07
C TYR A 93 -18.02 -21.56 8.97
N ALA A 94 -19.09 -20.78 9.17
CA ALA A 94 -19.41 -19.65 8.31
C ALA A 94 -19.71 -18.39 9.15
N PHE A 95 -18.96 -17.32 8.89
CA PHE A 95 -19.10 -16.00 9.52
C PHE A 95 -18.30 -14.95 8.74
N PHE A 96 -18.45 -13.65 9.07
CA PHE A 96 -17.57 -12.60 8.53
C PHE A 96 -16.17 -12.73 9.16
N SER A 97 -15.25 -13.41 8.47
CA SER A 97 -13.94 -13.75 9.02
C SER A 97 -12.88 -12.70 8.72
N HIS A 98 -12.98 -12.06 7.55
CA HIS A 98 -11.98 -11.16 6.97
C HIS A 98 -10.56 -11.75 6.88
N THR A 99 -10.39 -13.06 7.10
CA THR A 99 -9.09 -13.74 7.11
C THR A 99 -8.42 -13.76 5.73
N HIS A 100 -9.21 -13.66 4.66
CA HIS A 100 -8.71 -13.51 3.29
C HIS A 100 -7.89 -12.22 3.07
N LYS A 101 -8.06 -11.21 3.94
CA LYS A 101 -7.27 -9.96 3.92
C LYS A 101 -5.88 -10.13 4.56
N ALA A 102 -5.59 -11.30 5.13
CA ALA A 102 -4.31 -11.64 5.78
C ALA A 102 -3.87 -10.66 6.90
N GLN A 103 -4.82 -9.95 7.53
CA GLN A 103 -4.55 -9.02 8.63
C GLN A 103 -4.15 -9.76 9.91
N LYS A 104 -3.11 -9.25 10.60
CA LYS A 104 -2.48 -9.88 11.78
C LYS A 104 -3.48 -10.30 12.86
N GLU A 105 -4.47 -9.47 13.15
CA GLU A 105 -5.51 -9.72 14.17
C GLU A 105 -6.41 -10.94 13.88
N ASN A 106 -6.62 -11.26 12.60
CA ASN A 106 -7.50 -12.37 12.18
C ASN A 106 -6.74 -13.69 12.01
N MET A 107 -5.40 -13.68 12.02
CA MET A 107 -4.58 -14.86 11.76
C MET A 107 -4.66 -15.94 12.86
N PRO A 108 -4.72 -15.63 14.18
CA PRO A 108 -4.86 -16.66 15.21
C PRO A 108 -6.10 -17.55 15.02
N LEU A 109 -7.20 -16.97 14.53
CA LEU A 109 -8.41 -17.71 14.19
C LEU A 109 -8.16 -18.67 13.01
N LEU A 110 -7.55 -18.17 11.94
CA LEU A 110 -7.24 -18.98 10.76
C LEU A 110 -6.25 -20.11 11.08
N ASP A 111 -5.26 -19.84 11.94
CA ASP A 111 -4.32 -20.85 12.44
C ASP A 111 -5.05 -21.95 13.23
N LYS A 112 -5.98 -21.57 14.10
CA LYS A 112 -6.81 -22.53 14.84
C LYS A 112 -7.68 -23.36 13.89
N ILE A 113 -8.33 -22.74 12.90
CA ILE A 113 -9.11 -23.45 11.87
C ILE A 113 -8.25 -24.50 11.15
N LEU A 114 -7.04 -24.13 10.73
CA LEU A 114 -6.11 -25.05 10.05
C LEU A 114 -5.66 -26.20 10.96
N ALA A 115 -5.29 -25.88 12.21
CA ALA A 115 -4.85 -26.87 13.20
C ALA A 115 -5.93 -27.91 13.50
N GLU A 116 -7.18 -27.46 13.63
CA GLU A 116 -8.35 -28.32 13.89
C GLU A 116 -8.91 -28.97 12.62
N LYS A 117 -8.27 -28.76 11.46
CA LYS A 117 -8.72 -29.24 10.14
C LYS A 117 -10.16 -28.82 9.79
N ALA A 118 -10.64 -27.75 10.42
CA ALA A 118 -11.94 -27.18 10.16
C ALA A 118 -12.00 -26.54 8.76
N SER A 119 -13.20 -26.38 8.24
CA SER A 119 -13.46 -25.61 7.03
C SER A 119 -13.94 -24.21 7.41
N LEU A 120 -13.45 -23.18 6.73
CA LEU A 120 -13.84 -21.79 6.96
C LEU A 120 -14.45 -21.18 5.70
N PHE A 121 -15.68 -20.68 5.83
CA PHE A 121 -16.41 -19.94 4.81
C PHE A 121 -16.59 -18.50 5.24
N ASP A 122 -16.25 -17.56 4.37
CA ASP A 122 -16.44 -16.14 4.63
C ASP A 122 -17.64 -15.60 3.86
N TYR A 123 -18.64 -15.06 4.58
CA TYR A 123 -19.84 -14.49 3.96
C TYR A 123 -19.52 -13.37 2.98
N GLU A 124 -18.44 -12.60 3.18
CA GLU A 124 -18.02 -11.51 2.28
C GLU A 124 -17.67 -12.02 0.88
N LEU A 125 -17.29 -13.30 0.78
CA LEU A 125 -16.79 -13.94 -0.44
C LEU A 125 -17.87 -14.74 -1.18
N ILE A 126 -19.08 -14.85 -0.61
CA ILE A 126 -20.23 -15.45 -1.28
C ILE A 126 -20.78 -14.44 -2.29
N ALA A 127 -20.53 -14.68 -3.58
CA ALA A 127 -21.03 -13.86 -4.68
C ALA A 127 -21.75 -14.74 -5.71
N GLY A 128 -23.04 -14.48 -5.94
CA GLY A 128 -23.84 -15.22 -6.92
C GLY A 128 -23.32 -15.04 -8.35
N ASP A 129 -23.78 -15.88 -9.27
CA ASP A 129 -23.24 -15.96 -10.64
C ASP A 129 -23.46 -14.68 -11.48
N HIS A 130 -24.31 -13.76 -11.02
CA HIS A 130 -24.49 -12.41 -11.59
C HIS A 130 -23.59 -11.33 -10.95
N GLY A 131 -22.59 -11.71 -10.14
CA GLY A 131 -21.66 -10.79 -9.49
C GLY A 131 -22.22 -10.01 -8.29
N LYS A 132 -23.50 -10.21 -7.91
CA LYS A 132 -24.06 -9.69 -6.67
C LYS A 132 -23.48 -10.47 -5.47
N ARG A 133 -22.64 -9.80 -4.68
CA ARG A 133 -22.17 -10.29 -3.38
C ARG A 133 -23.35 -10.40 -2.42
N LEU A 134 -23.25 -11.27 -1.41
CA LEU A 134 -24.17 -11.37 -0.26
C LEU A 134 -24.30 -10.04 0.53
N HIS A 135 -23.47 -9.05 0.17
CA HIS A 135 -23.30 -7.73 0.77
C HIS A 135 -24.44 -6.72 0.46
N GLY A 136 -25.70 -7.10 0.73
CA GLY A 136 -26.84 -6.18 0.80
C GLY A 136 -26.90 -5.34 2.08
N LEU A 137 -25.98 -5.61 3.01
CA LEU A 137 -26.06 -5.19 4.41
C LEU A 137 -25.68 -3.74 4.69
N GLY A 138 -24.99 -3.08 3.75
CA GLY A 138 -24.55 -1.69 3.89
C GLY A 138 -25.68 -0.70 4.16
N LYS A 139 -26.93 -1.01 3.76
CA LYS A 139 -28.10 -0.17 4.06
C LYS A 139 -28.29 0.07 5.55
N PHE A 140 -28.03 -0.93 6.40
CA PHE A 140 -28.18 -0.78 7.85
C PHE A 140 -27.10 0.12 8.46
N ALA A 141 -25.85 0.02 7.99
CA ALA A 141 -24.79 0.94 8.37
C ALA A 141 -25.16 2.39 8.00
N GLY A 142 -25.66 2.59 6.77
CA GLY A 142 -26.13 3.90 6.31
C GLY A 142 -27.22 4.48 7.20
N ARG A 143 -28.23 3.66 7.55
CA ARG A 143 -29.35 4.09 8.40
C ARG A 143 -28.90 4.46 9.80
N ALA A 144 -28.18 3.55 10.47
CA ALA A 144 -27.67 3.78 11.82
C ALA A 144 -26.75 4.99 11.86
N GLY A 145 -25.75 5.03 10.98
CA GLY A 145 -24.77 6.11 10.92
C GLY A 145 -25.38 7.50 10.73
N VAL A 146 -26.43 7.65 9.92
CA VAL A 146 -27.13 8.95 9.81
C VAL A 146 -27.96 9.25 11.06
N ILE A 147 -28.65 8.28 11.65
CA ILE A 147 -29.42 8.50 12.89
C ILE A 147 -28.48 8.96 14.02
N ASP A 148 -27.37 8.25 14.21
CA ASP A 148 -26.37 8.61 15.22
C ASP A 148 -25.77 9.96 14.92
N PHE A 149 -25.41 10.23 13.66
CA PHE A 149 -24.86 11.54 13.29
C PHE A 149 -25.84 12.69 13.54
N LEU A 150 -27.14 12.52 13.28
CA LEU A 150 -28.15 13.52 13.61
C LEU A 150 -28.24 13.74 15.13
N HIS A 151 -28.19 12.68 15.94
CA HIS A 151 -28.08 12.80 17.40
C HIS A 151 -26.83 13.59 17.81
N GLY A 152 -25.67 13.29 17.23
CA GLY A 152 -24.42 14.01 17.46
C GLY A 152 -24.47 15.48 17.06
N LEU A 153 -25.15 15.81 15.94
CA LEU A 153 -25.40 17.20 15.55
C LEU A 153 -26.22 17.96 16.60
N GLY A 154 -27.20 17.32 17.24
CA GLY A 154 -27.95 17.92 18.34
C GLY A 154 -27.05 18.37 19.48
N ILE A 155 -26.14 17.49 19.93
CA ILE A 155 -25.17 17.79 20.99
C ILE A 155 -24.15 18.84 20.52
N ARG A 156 -23.64 18.71 19.29
CA ARG A 156 -22.65 19.63 18.73
C ARG A 156 -23.21 21.04 18.61
N TYR A 157 -24.40 21.21 18.06
CA TYR A 157 -25.02 22.53 17.96
C TYR A 157 -25.33 23.12 19.34
N LEU A 158 -25.72 22.29 20.32
CA LEU A 158 -25.90 22.76 21.69
C LEU A 158 -24.59 23.33 22.27
N SER A 159 -23.45 22.66 22.05
CA SER A 159 -22.13 23.15 22.46
C SER A 159 -21.73 24.47 21.79
N MET A 160 -22.29 24.74 20.61
CA MET A 160 -22.10 25.99 19.85
C MET A 160 -23.12 27.07 20.23
N GLY A 161 -23.99 26.82 21.22
CA GLY A 161 -25.00 27.77 21.69
C GLY A 161 -26.34 27.71 20.95
N TYR A 162 -26.57 26.69 20.12
CA TYR A 162 -27.79 26.53 19.32
C TYR A 162 -28.64 25.34 19.81
N SER A 163 -29.86 25.62 20.26
CA SER A 163 -30.86 24.58 20.50
C SER A 163 -31.56 24.21 19.19
N THR A 164 -31.45 22.95 18.77
CA THR A 164 -32.01 22.42 17.52
C THR A 164 -32.90 21.20 17.80
N PRO A 165 -33.91 20.91 16.95
CA PRO A 165 -34.76 19.73 17.11
C PRO A 165 -33.99 18.39 17.16
N PHE A 166 -32.79 18.34 16.57
CA PHE A 166 -31.90 17.18 16.62
C PHE A 166 -31.54 16.74 18.06
N LEU A 167 -31.61 17.63 19.05
CA LEU A 167 -31.34 17.30 20.46
C LEU A 167 -32.33 16.27 21.04
N SER A 168 -33.51 16.11 20.43
CA SER A 168 -34.53 15.13 20.84
C SER A 168 -34.31 13.72 20.28
N LEU A 169 -33.40 13.54 19.32
CA LEU A 169 -33.01 12.23 18.80
C LEU A 169 -32.06 11.56 19.79
N GLY A 170 -32.34 10.31 20.16
CA GLY A 170 -31.36 9.40 20.75
C GLY A 170 -30.50 8.70 19.69
N ALA A 171 -29.43 8.04 20.14
CA ALA A 171 -28.61 7.15 19.31
C ALA A 171 -29.42 5.95 18.81
N SER A 172 -29.02 5.38 17.67
CA SER A 172 -29.75 4.36 16.93
C SER A 172 -29.98 3.09 17.77
N TYR A 173 -29.01 2.67 18.57
CA TYR A 173 -29.12 1.51 19.48
C TYR A 173 -30.16 1.68 20.60
N MET A 174 -30.61 2.91 20.88
CA MET A 174 -31.62 3.19 21.90
C MET A 174 -33.03 2.88 21.43
N TYR A 175 -33.25 2.73 20.12
CA TYR A 175 -34.56 2.42 19.57
C TYR A 175 -34.80 0.90 19.52
N PRO A 176 -36.02 0.43 19.84
CA PRO A 176 -36.34 -0.99 19.81
C PRO A 176 -36.48 -1.56 18.38
N SER A 177 -36.58 -0.70 17.36
CA SER A 177 -36.70 -1.10 15.96
C SER A 177 -36.30 0.05 15.03
N LEU A 178 -35.99 -0.28 13.77
CA LEU A 178 -35.78 0.71 12.73
C LEU A 178 -37.03 1.56 12.50
N ALA A 179 -38.23 0.99 12.65
CA ALA A 179 -39.48 1.73 12.52
C ALA A 179 -39.61 2.80 13.61
N ALA A 180 -39.26 2.48 14.86
CA ALA A 180 -39.26 3.44 15.96
C ALA A 180 -38.23 4.56 15.75
N ALA A 181 -37.02 4.19 15.31
CA ALA A 181 -35.97 5.17 15.01
C ALA A 181 -36.38 6.13 13.88
N LYS A 182 -36.99 5.60 12.80
CA LYS A 182 -37.53 6.42 11.72
C LYS A 182 -38.65 7.36 12.20
N ALA A 183 -39.55 6.89 13.06
CA ALA A 183 -40.60 7.73 13.63
C ALA A 183 -40.00 8.89 14.44
N ALA A 184 -38.93 8.66 15.20
CA ALA A 184 -38.22 9.74 15.91
C ALA A 184 -37.57 10.75 14.96
N VAL A 185 -36.94 10.29 13.86
CA VAL A 185 -36.39 11.20 12.84
C VAL A 185 -37.50 11.98 12.13
N SER A 186 -38.64 11.34 11.82
CA SER A 186 -39.80 12.02 11.25
C SER A 186 -40.36 13.11 12.16
N TYR A 187 -40.45 12.85 13.46
CA TYR A 187 -40.85 13.86 14.44
C TYR A 187 -39.89 15.06 14.46
N VAL A 188 -38.57 14.81 14.45
CA VAL A 188 -37.56 15.88 14.30
C VAL A 188 -37.74 16.64 12.98
N GLY A 189 -38.09 15.93 11.90
CA GLY A 189 -38.41 16.54 10.62
C GLY A 189 -39.62 17.47 10.69
N GLU A 190 -40.70 17.07 11.36
CA GLU A 190 -41.89 17.89 11.57
C GLU A 190 -41.57 19.15 12.40
N GLU A 191 -40.78 19.03 13.47
CA GLU A 191 -40.31 20.16 14.27
C GLU A 191 -39.47 21.14 13.45
N ILE A 192 -38.59 20.65 12.57
CA ILE A 192 -37.82 21.51 11.66
C ILE A 192 -38.74 22.21 10.66
N ALA A 193 -39.75 21.51 10.13
CA ALA A 193 -40.69 22.09 9.15
C ALA A 193 -41.56 23.19 9.77
N THR A 194 -41.94 23.04 11.05
CA THR A 194 -42.84 23.96 11.76
C THR A 194 -42.11 25.12 12.42
N GLN A 195 -40.98 24.85 13.09
CA GLN A 195 -40.26 25.85 13.89
C GLN A 195 -39.00 26.39 13.19
N GLY A 196 -38.50 25.72 12.15
CA GLY A 196 -37.26 26.06 11.47
C GLY A 196 -36.00 25.79 12.30
N LEU A 197 -34.84 25.98 11.67
CA LEU A 197 -33.53 25.94 12.32
C LEU A 197 -33.00 27.37 12.54
N PRO A 198 -32.11 27.60 13.51
CA PRO A 198 -31.41 28.88 13.65
C PRO A 198 -30.80 29.33 12.33
N SER A 199 -30.96 30.61 11.98
CA SER A 199 -30.49 31.16 10.71
C SER A 199 -28.98 31.06 10.51
N GLU A 200 -28.22 31.08 11.60
CA GLU A 200 -26.76 31.08 11.65
C GLU A 200 -26.15 29.73 11.28
N ILE A 201 -26.93 28.65 11.39
CA ILE A 201 -26.51 27.30 10.97
C ILE A 201 -27.08 26.91 9.60
N CYS A 202 -27.83 27.82 8.97
CA CYS A 202 -28.48 27.61 7.68
C CYS A 202 -27.72 28.37 6.58
N PRO A 203 -27.61 27.82 5.35
CA PRO A 203 -28.16 26.53 4.90
C PRO A 203 -27.39 25.33 5.46
N LEU A 204 -28.13 24.28 5.82
CA LEU A 204 -27.56 23.02 6.29
C LEU A 204 -27.46 22.03 5.12
N VAL A 205 -26.24 21.78 4.65
CA VAL A 205 -25.98 20.99 3.43
C VAL A 205 -25.35 19.64 3.78
N PHE A 206 -26.08 18.55 3.51
CA PHE A 206 -25.59 17.18 3.63
C PHE A 206 -25.09 16.67 2.28
N VAL A 207 -23.82 16.29 2.21
CA VAL A 207 -23.19 15.70 1.03
C VAL A 207 -23.01 14.20 1.25
N PHE A 208 -23.63 13.38 0.40
CA PHE A 208 -23.53 11.92 0.44
C PHE A 208 -22.60 11.43 -0.66
N THR A 209 -21.56 10.67 -0.33
CA THR A 209 -20.60 10.16 -1.32
C THR A 209 -20.97 8.76 -1.83
N GLY A 210 -20.89 8.58 -3.15
CA GLY A 210 -21.21 7.30 -3.81
C GLY A 210 -22.71 7.04 -3.95
N ASP A 211 -23.05 5.92 -4.60
CA ASP A 211 -24.42 5.49 -4.93
C ASP A 211 -24.76 4.06 -4.43
N GLY A 212 -23.86 3.47 -3.65
CA GLY A 212 -23.99 2.12 -3.10
C GLY A 212 -25.03 1.96 -1.98
N ASN A 213 -25.14 0.75 -1.45
CA ASN A 213 -26.12 0.37 -0.42
C ASN A 213 -26.03 1.24 0.85
N VAL A 214 -24.82 1.60 1.29
CA VAL A 214 -24.62 2.47 2.46
C VAL A 214 -25.22 3.86 2.21
N CYS A 215 -24.91 4.48 1.07
CA CYS A 215 -25.47 5.77 0.68
C CYS A 215 -27.01 5.70 0.57
N GLN A 216 -27.56 4.62 0.01
CA GLN A 216 -29.01 4.44 -0.07
C GLN A 216 -29.67 4.40 1.31
N GLY A 217 -29.08 3.66 2.26
CA GLY A 217 -29.58 3.59 3.64
C GLY A 217 -29.47 4.93 4.37
N ALA A 218 -28.35 5.64 4.20
CA ALA A 218 -28.14 6.98 4.74
C ALA A 218 -29.20 7.97 4.22
N ARG A 219 -29.43 7.97 2.92
CA ARG A 219 -30.43 8.83 2.27
C ARG A 219 -31.87 8.47 2.66
N GLU A 220 -32.14 7.21 2.96
CA GLU A 220 -33.46 6.77 3.43
C GLU A 220 -33.85 7.46 4.74
N ILE A 221 -32.89 7.60 5.67
CA ILE A 221 -33.10 8.33 6.92
C ILE A 221 -33.16 9.84 6.66
N PHE A 222 -32.21 10.38 5.90
CA PHE A 222 -32.18 11.82 5.60
C PHE A 222 -33.48 12.32 4.96
N LYS A 223 -34.12 11.49 4.12
CA LYS A 223 -35.38 11.83 3.45
C LYS A 223 -36.57 12.04 4.40
N LEU A 224 -36.45 11.60 5.65
CA LEU A 224 -37.47 11.83 6.68
C LEU A 224 -37.41 13.25 7.25
N LEU A 225 -36.30 13.96 7.03
CA LEU A 225 -36.20 15.39 7.30
C LEU A 225 -36.84 16.17 6.15
N PRO A 226 -37.40 17.35 6.41
CA PRO A 226 -37.78 18.26 5.35
C PRO A 226 -36.48 18.70 4.65
N HIS A 227 -36.34 18.43 3.36
CA HIS A 227 -35.11 18.71 2.59
C HIS A 227 -35.39 19.05 1.12
N THR A 228 -34.39 19.63 0.46
CA THR A 228 -34.33 19.77 -1.01
C THR A 228 -33.06 19.10 -1.54
N PHE A 229 -33.18 18.14 -2.46
CA PHE A 229 -32.01 17.59 -3.16
C PHE A 229 -31.53 18.54 -4.25
N VAL A 230 -30.22 18.77 -4.33
CA VAL A 230 -29.59 19.70 -5.27
C VAL A 230 -28.45 19.01 -6.02
N ASP A 231 -28.29 19.39 -7.29
CA ASP A 231 -27.17 18.92 -8.11
C ASP A 231 -25.84 19.50 -7.59
N PRO A 232 -24.74 18.72 -7.58
CA PRO A 232 -23.43 19.19 -7.13
C PRO A 232 -22.99 20.52 -7.75
N LEU A 233 -23.33 20.78 -9.01
CA LEU A 233 -22.95 22.01 -9.72
C LEU A 233 -23.66 23.26 -9.19
N ARG A 234 -24.77 23.10 -8.47
CA ARG A 234 -25.59 24.20 -7.94
C ARG A 234 -25.30 24.55 -6.49
N LEU A 235 -24.36 23.85 -5.84
CA LEU A 235 -24.02 24.11 -4.44
C LEU A 235 -23.52 25.55 -4.19
N SER A 236 -22.79 26.12 -5.15
CA SER A 236 -22.30 27.50 -5.07
C SER A 236 -23.43 28.53 -5.09
N GLU A 237 -24.54 28.26 -5.79
CA GLU A 237 -25.72 29.14 -5.87
C GLU A 237 -26.43 29.27 -4.52
N ILE A 238 -26.44 28.18 -3.74
CA ILE A 238 -27.12 28.09 -2.43
C ILE A 238 -26.39 28.93 -1.38
N SER A 239 -25.06 28.94 -1.43
CA SER A 239 -24.21 29.67 -0.48
C SER A 239 -24.17 31.18 -0.75
N GLN A 240 -24.41 31.64 -1.98
CA GLN A 240 -24.33 33.05 -2.37
C GLN A 240 -25.64 33.83 -2.19
N GLY A 241 -26.66 33.24 -1.55
CA GLY A 241 -27.94 33.92 -1.30
C GLY A 241 -28.86 34.01 -2.53
N GLY A 242 -28.71 33.12 -3.51
CA GLY A 242 -29.55 33.08 -4.71
C GLY A 242 -31.00 32.71 -4.42
N ASP A 243 -31.87 33.72 -4.33
CA ASP A 243 -33.21 33.85 -4.93
C ASP A 243 -34.16 32.64 -5.07
N LEU A 244 -34.12 31.66 -4.17
CA LEU A 244 -35.13 30.57 -4.07
C LEU A 244 -35.79 30.55 -2.68
N ALA A 245 -36.30 31.71 -2.26
CA ALA A 245 -37.48 31.92 -1.40
C ALA A 245 -37.35 33.30 -0.76
N ARG A 246 -37.94 34.33 -1.39
CA ARG A 246 -38.36 35.54 -0.68
C ARG A 246 -39.46 35.14 0.31
N ASN A 247 -39.07 34.69 1.50
CA ASN A 247 -39.93 34.79 2.66
C ASN A 247 -39.43 35.97 3.48
N THR A 248 -40.16 37.07 3.36
CA THR A 248 -40.21 38.21 4.27
C THR A 248 -40.68 37.76 5.66
N SER A 249 -39.89 36.92 6.32
CA SER A 249 -40.11 36.54 7.71
C SER A 249 -38.99 37.15 8.55
N THR A 250 -39.38 38.02 9.49
CA THR A 250 -38.53 38.58 10.55
C THR A 250 -38.13 37.53 11.59
N SER A 251 -38.44 36.25 11.36
CA SER A 251 -38.10 35.12 12.24
C SER A 251 -36.60 34.81 12.19
N LYS A 252 -35.97 34.69 13.37
CA LYS A 252 -34.59 34.20 13.55
C LYS A 252 -34.42 32.70 13.22
N ARG A 253 -35.49 32.03 12.77
CA ARG A 253 -35.48 30.63 12.37
C ARG A 253 -35.98 30.47 10.93
N VAL A 254 -35.22 29.70 10.14
CA VAL A 254 -35.45 29.47 8.70
C VAL A 254 -35.36 27.99 8.37
N TYR A 255 -36.02 27.60 7.27
CA TYR A 255 -36.02 26.24 6.77
C TYR A 255 -35.18 26.15 5.48
N LYS A 256 -33.95 25.67 5.61
CA LYS A 256 -32.97 25.55 4.50
C LYS A 256 -32.07 24.32 4.70
N VAL A 257 -32.64 23.12 4.54
CA VAL A 257 -31.90 21.85 4.59
C VAL A 257 -31.76 21.27 3.18
N TYR A 258 -30.53 20.96 2.77
CA TYR A 258 -30.22 20.48 1.43
C TYR A 258 -29.49 19.14 1.48
N GLY A 259 -29.83 18.26 0.53
CA GLY A 259 -29.11 17.03 0.28
C GLY A 259 -28.40 17.09 -1.07
N CYS A 260 -27.17 16.59 -1.16
CA CYS A 260 -26.44 16.48 -2.41
C CYS A 260 -25.81 15.10 -2.50
N VAL A 261 -25.96 14.42 -3.64
CA VAL A 261 -25.31 13.13 -3.88
C VAL A 261 -24.17 13.35 -4.86
N VAL A 262 -22.96 12.99 -4.45
CA VAL A 262 -21.76 13.11 -5.28
C VAL A 262 -21.24 11.74 -5.66
N THR A 263 -20.79 11.62 -6.91
CA THR A 263 -20.19 10.40 -7.45
C THR A 263 -18.77 10.69 -7.90
N SER A 264 -18.05 9.68 -8.40
CA SER A 264 -16.67 9.83 -8.87
C SER A 264 -16.50 10.99 -9.86
N ARG A 265 -17.51 11.27 -10.70
CA ARG A 265 -17.47 12.36 -11.69
C ARG A 265 -17.40 13.76 -11.05
N ASP A 266 -17.90 13.89 -9.81
CA ASP A 266 -17.98 15.15 -9.07
C ASP A 266 -16.77 15.30 -8.12
N MET A 267 -16.05 14.20 -7.86
CA MET A 267 -14.92 14.11 -6.94
C MET A 267 -13.57 14.30 -7.63
N VAL A 268 -13.46 13.92 -8.91
CA VAL A 268 -12.20 13.98 -9.67
C VAL A 268 -12.39 14.59 -11.06
N LYS A 269 -11.31 15.15 -11.63
CA LYS A 269 -11.22 15.55 -13.05
C LYS A 269 -10.00 14.88 -13.71
N PRO A 270 -10.06 14.54 -15.01
CA PRO A 270 -8.86 14.14 -15.75
C PRO A 270 -7.77 15.22 -15.64
N LYS A 271 -6.51 14.80 -15.58
CA LYS A 271 -5.34 15.68 -15.61
C LYS A 271 -5.19 16.38 -16.95
N ASP A 272 -5.56 15.69 -18.03
CA ASP A 272 -5.66 16.28 -19.36
C ASP A 272 -6.96 17.10 -19.49
N PRO A 273 -6.89 18.44 -19.62
CA PRO A 273 -8.06 19.29 -19.71
C PRO A 273 -8.90 19.06 -20.98
N ALA A 274 -8.37 18.38 -22.01
CA ALA A 274 -9.13 18.00 -23.21
C ALA A 274 -9.98 16.74 -23.02
N ARG A 275 -9.73 15.95 -21.97
CA ARG A 275 -10.48 14.72 -21.66
C ARG A 275 -11.71 15.03 -20.80
N ALA A 276 -12.84 14.46 -21.19
CA ALA A 276 -14.02 14.38 -20.33
C ALA A 276 -13.87 13.25 -19.28
N PHE A 277 -14.55 13.37 -18.15
CA PHE A 277 -14.59 12.30 -17.15
C PHE A 277 -15.22 11.03 -17.76
N ASP A 278 -14.46 9.93 -17.75
CA ASP A 278 -14.98 8.58 -18.00
C ASP A 278 -14.80 7.70 -16.75
N LYS A 279 -15.85 6.95 -16.40
CA LYS A 279 -15.88 6.12 -15.18
C LYS A 279 -15.03 4.85 -15.33
N ALA A 280 -15.07 4.18 -16.48
CA ALA A 280 -14.30 2.94 -16.66
C ALA A 280 -12.80 3.25 -16.67
N ASP A 281 -12.43 4.34 -17.35
CA ASP A 281 -11.08 4.87 -17.41
C ASP A 281 -10.58 5.31 -16.02
N TYR A 282 -11.37 6.04 -15.24
CA TYR A 282 -10.99 6.40 -13.87
C TYR A 282 -10.71 5.19 -12.97
N TYR A 283 -11.49 4.11 -13.11
CA TYR A 283 -11.28 2.90 -12.32
C TYR A 283 -10.10 2.05 -12.80
N ALA A 284 -9.69 2.20 -14.06
CA ALA A 284 -8.52 1.55 -14.64
C ALA A 284 -7.23 2.34 -14.37
N HIS A 285 -7.29 3.67 -14.48
CA HIS A 285 -6.18 4.62 -14.46
C HIS A 285 -6.45 5.80 -13.49
N PRO A 286 -6.68 5.55 -12.19
CA PRO A 286 -6.97 6.62 -11.24
C PRO A 286 -5.83 7.64 -11.09
N GLU A 287 -4.60 7.27 -11.43
CA GLU A 287 -3.41 8.13 -11.46
C GLU A 287 -3.52 9.28 -12.47
N ASP A 288 -4.38 9.16 -13.49
CA ASP A 288 -4.62 10.19 -14.50
C ASP A 288 -5.59 11.29 -14.06
N TYR A 289 -6.07 11.24 -12.82
CA TYR A 289 -7.12 12.12 -12.32
C TYR A 289 -6.64 12.94 -11.11
N ASN A 290 -7.09 14.20 -11.04
CA ASN A 290 -6.86 15.08 -9.90
C ASN A 290 -8.13 15.15 -9.02
N PRO A 291 -7.99 15.13 -7.68
CA PRO A 291 -9.13 15.33 -6.79
C PRO A 291 -9.62 16.79 -6.85
N ILE A 292 -10.93 16.99 -6.95
CA ILE A 292 -11.59 18.31 -7.02
C ILE A 292 -12.71 18.48 -6.01
N PHE A 293 -12.95 17.47 -5.17
CA PHE A 293 -13.99 17.53 -4.15
C PHE A 293 -13.80 18.72 -3.19
N HIS A 294 -12.55 18.95 -2.75
CA HIS A 294 -12.17 20.09 -1.92
C HIS A 294 -12.36 21.46 -2.61
N GLU A 295 -12.33 21.52 -3.95
CA GLU A 295 -12.53 22.76 -4.71
C GLU A 295 -14.03 23.04 -4.93
N LYS A 296 -14.80 22.01 -5.30
CA LYS A 296 -16.16 22.20 -5.85
C LYS A 296 -17.30 21.88 -4.88
N ILE A 297 -17.06 20.99 -3.91
CA ILE A 297 -18.13 20.45 -3.07
C ILE A 297 -17.92 20.79 -1.60
N ALA A 298 -16.76 20.44 -1.05
CA ALA A 298 -16.45 20.62 0.37
C ALA A 298 -16.62 22.07 0.89
N PRO A 299 -16.33 23.14 0.12
CA PRO A 299 -16.53 24.51 0.58
C PRO A 299 -17.98 24.84 0.99
N TYR A 300 -18.96 24.06 0.51
CA TYR A 300 -20.38 24.29 0.75
C TYR A 300 -21.02 23.23 1.65
N ALA A 301 -20.27 22.21 2.06
CA ALA A 301 -20.78 21.10 2.84
C ALA A 301 -20.81 21.47 4.34
N SER A 302 -21.98 21.37 4.96
CA SER A 302 -22.08 21.41 6.43
C SER A 302 -21.79 20.04 7.03
N VAL A 303 -22.22 18.98 6.33
CA VAL A 303 -22.05 17.59 6.74
C VAL A 303 -21.60 16.77 5.54
N ILE A 304 -20.55 15.96 5.73
CA ILE A 304 -20.14 14.96 4.74
C ILE A 304 -20.49 13.58 5.29
N VAL A 305 -21.37 12.86 4.59
CA VAL A 305 -21.70 11.46 4.85
C VAL A 305 -20.94 10.61 3.85
N ASN A 306 -19.79 10.09 4.27
CA ASN A 306 -18.91 9.31 3.41
C ASN A 306 -19.38 7.85 3.34
N CYS A 307 -19.84 7.43 2.16
CA CYS A 307 -20.36 6.09 1.90
C CYS A 307 -19.69 5.43 0.68
N MET A 308 -18.62 6.05 0.15
CA MET A 308 -17.98 5.61 -1.09
C MET A 308 -17.01 4.45 -0.85
N TYR A 309 -16.79 3.65 -1.89
CA TYR A 309 -15.66 2.72 -1.91
C TYR A 309 -14.37 3.46 -2.24
N TRP A 310 -13.27 3.11 -1.58
CA TRP A 310 -11.96 3.69 -1.83
C TRP A 310 -10.83 2.65 -1.66
N GLU A 311 -9.76 2.80 -2.43
CA GLU A 311 -8.51 2.05 -2.29
C GLU A 311 -7.33 3.02 -2.45
N LYS A 312 -6.15 2.66 -1.93
CA LYS A 312 -4.95 3.52 -1.93
C LYS A 312 -4.53 4.05 -3.31
N ARG A 313 -4.88 3.35 -4.40
CA ARG A 313 -4.60 3.80 -5.77
C ARG A 313 -5.47 4.97 -6.24
N PHE A 314 -6.62 5.20 -5.60
CA PHE A 314 -7.52 6.29 -5.93
C PHE A 314 -7.11 7.58 -5.21
N PRO A 315 -7.26 8.76 -5.84
CA PRO A 315 -7.12 10.03 -5.15
C PRO A 315 -7.97 10.08 -3.87
N ARG A 316 -7.45 10.69 -2.81
CA ARG A 316 -8.21 10.92 -1.58
C ARG A 316 -9.37 11.89 -1.86
N LEU A 317 -10.46 11.74 -1.12
CA LEU A 317 -11.61 12.64 -1.17
C LEU A 317 -11.27 13.99 -0.53
N LEU A 318 -10.65 13.95 0.65
CA LEU A 318 -10.23 15.15 1.39
C LEU A 318 -8.97 14.86 2.21
N SER A 319 -7.90 15.62 1.94
CA SER A 319 -6.66 15.55 2.72
C SER A 319 -6.71 16.43 3.96
N THR A 320 -5.79 16.18 4.90
CA THR A 320 -5.63 16.99 6.11
C THR A 320 -5.35 18.45 5.77
N LYS A 321 -4.44 18.67 4.81
CA LYS A 321 -4.08 20.00 4.31
C LYS A 321 -5.27 20.70 3.65
N GLN A 322 -6.04 20.00 2.83
CA GLN A 322 -7.22 20.57 2.18
C GLN A 322 -8.28 20.99 3.21
N LEU A 323 -8.51 20.19 4.25
CA LEU A 323 -9.46 20.57 5.31
C LEU A 323 -8.95 21.78 6.11
N GLN A 324 -7.65 21.86 6.38
CA GLN A 324 -7.06 23.03 7.02
C GLN A 324 -7.29 24.29 6.17
N GLU A 325 -6.96 24.26 4.88
CA GLU A 325 -7.18 25.37 3.95
C GLU A 325 -8.66 25.76 3.86
N LEU A 326 -9.58 24.78 3.83
CA LEU A 326 -11.02 25.04 3.86
C LEU A 326 -11.45 25.73 5.16
N THR A 327 -10.90 25.31 6.30
CA THR A 327 -11.22 25.88 7.61
C THR A 327 -10.73 27.32 7.71
N GLU A 328 -9.53 27.63 7.20
CA GLU A 328 -8.98 28.98 7.12
C GLU A 328 -9.84 29.89 6.23
N ASN A 329 -10.45 29.32 5.18
CA ASN A 329 -11.36 30.02 4.28
C ASN A 329 -12.82 30.09 4.78
N GLY A 330 -13.10 29.67 6.01
CA GLY A 330 -14.44 29.77 6.60
C GLY A 330 -15.44 28.72 6.12
N CYS A 331 -14.97 27.51 5.77
CA CYS A 331 -15.82 26.39 5.41
C CYS A 331 -16.88 26.08 6.51
N PRO A 332 -18.16 25.84 6.13
CA PRO A 332 -19.26 25.62 7.08
C PRO A 332 -19.32 24.19 7.66
N LEU A 333 -18.32 23.36 7.37
CA LEU A 333 -18.29 21.96 7.77
C LEU A 333 -18.32 21.83 9.29
N VAL A 334 -19.37 21.20 9.82
CA VAL A 334 -19.54 20.95 11.26
C VAL A 334 -19.20 19.51 11.63
N GLY A 335 -19.32 18.58 10.68
CA GLY A 335 -18.90 17.21 10.92
C GLY A 335 -18.98 16.26 9.74
N ILE A 336 -18.45 15.06 9.97
CA ILE A 336 -18.25 14.00 8.99
C ILE A 336 -18.76 12.70 9.58
N ALA A 337 -19.67 12.04 8.88
CA ALA A 337 -20.05 10.66 9.14
C ALA A 337 -19.30 9.76 8.17
N ASP A 338 -18.17 9.20 8.60
CA ASP A 338 -17.38 8.28 7.79
C ASP A 338 -17.86 6.84 7.95
N LEU A 339 -18.83 6.46 7.13
CA LEU A 339 -19.50 5.16 7.19
C LEU A 339 -18.72 4.06 6.47
N THR A 340 -17.58 4.38 5.85
CA THR A 340 -16.65 3.39 5.29
C THR A 340 -15.75 2.80 6.36
N CYS A 341 -15.45 3.60 7.40
CA CYS A 341 -14.57 3.26 8.51
C CYS A 341 -13.14 2.88 8.06
N ASP A 342 -12.67 3.46 6.95
CA ASP A 342 -11.30 3.27 6.46
C ASP A 342 -10.36 4.25 7.17
N ILE A 343 -9.66 3.79 8.21
CA ILE A 343 -8.69 4.60 8.95
C ILE A 343 -7.61 5.16 8.02
N GLY A 344 -7.49 6.50 8.00
CA GLY A 344 -6.56 7.22 7.12
C GLY A 344 -6.85 6.96 5.64
N GLY A 345 -8.09 6.67 5.28
CA GLY A 345 -8.57 6.30 3.95
C GLY A 345 -8.94 7.50 3.08
N SER A 346 -10.13 7.49 2.47
CA SER A 346 -10.56 8.59 1.58
C SER A 346 -10.60 9.96 2.27
N ILE A 347 -10.84 9.99 3.58
CA ILE A 347 -10.77 11.17 4.43
C ILE A 347 -9.56 10.99 5.36
N GLU A 348 -8.47 11.71 5.08
CA GLU A 348 -7.15 11.41 5.63
C GLU A 348 -7.04 11.55 7.15
N PHE A 349 -7.71 12.55 7.72
CA PHE A 349 -7.64 12.87 9.15
C PHE A 349 -8.63 12.04 10.00
N VAL A 350 -9.44 11.16 9.41
CA VAL A 350 -10.18 10.15 10.17
C VAL A 350 -9.20 9.00 10.46
N ASN A 351 -8.40 9.17 11.51
CA ASN A 351 -7.28 8.27 11.83
C ASN A 351 -7.60 7.20 12.89
N GLN A 352 -8.85 7.14 13.36
CA GLN A 352 -9.29 6.22 14.40
C GLN A 352 -10.76 5.84 14.20
N THR A 353 -11.13 4.64 14.68
CA THR A 353 -12.52 4.19 14.78
C THR A 353 -13.17 4.68 16.07
N THR A 354 -14.49 4.85 16.06
CA THR A 354 -15.29 5.15 17.25
C THR A 354 -16.11 3.93 17.71
N GLN A 355 -16.62 4.00 18.94
CA GLN A 355 -17.45 2.93 19.54
C GLN A 355 -18.91 3.37 19.63
N ILE A 356 -19.86 2.44 19.71
CA ILE A 356 -21.30 2.76 19.82
C ILE A 356 -21.62 3.66 21.03
N GLU A 357 -20.89 3.54 22.13
CA GLU A 357 -21.05 4.36 23.34
C GLU A 357 -20.38 5.72 23.26
N ARG A 358 -19.39 5.83 22.40
CA ARG A 358 -18.62 7.05 22.14
C ARG A 358 -18.48 7.21 20.63
N PRO A 359 -19.59 7.49 19.92
CA PRO A 359 -19.63 7.37 18.46
C PRO A 359 -18.89 8.49 17.74
N PHE A 360 -18.39 9.49 18.48
CA PHE A 360 -17.76 10.67 17.94
C PHE A 360 -16.41 10.96 18.60
N PHE A 361 -15.51 11.55 17.81
CA PHE A 361 -14.41 12.38 18.29
C PHE A 361 -14.46 13.73 17.57
N ARG A 362 -13.76 14.74 18.09
CA ARG A 362 -13.59 16.04 17.43
C ARG A 362 -12.17 16.17 16.89
N TYR A 363 -12.05 16.60 15.64
CA TYR A 363 -10.79 16.92 14.99
C TYR A 363 -10.71 18.43 14.73
N ASP A 364 -9.64 19.07 15.18
CA ASP A 364 -9.35 20.48 14.92
C ASP A 364 -8.30 20.62 13.79
N PRO A 365 -8.69 21.06 12.58
CA PRO A 365 -7.79 21.16 11.44
C PRO A 365 -6.70 22.22 11.58
N LEU A 366 -6.91 23.25 12.41
CA LEU A 366 -5.96 24.36 12.56
C LEU A 366 -4.80 23.99 13.49
N SER A 367 -5.10 23.21 14.53
CA SER A 367 -4.10 22.71 15.49
C SER A 367 -3.63 21.29 15.19
N ASN A 368 -4.26 20.61 14.21
CA ASN A 368 -4.05 19.20 13.89
C ASN A 368 -4.15 18.30 15.14
N SER A 369 -5.23 18.47 15.91
CA SER A 369 -5.43 17.79 17.20
C SER A 369 -6.78 17.06 17.31
N TYR A 370 -6.80 16.02 18.14
CA TYR A 370 -7.95 15.11 18.33
C TYR A 370 -8.44 15.20 19.77
N HIS A 371 -9.75 15.20 19.94
CA HIS A 371 -10.42 15.38 21.24
C HIS A 371 -11.57 14.39 21.39
N GLU A 372 -11.78 13.87 22.60
CA GLU A 372 -12.89 12.96 22.90
C GLU A 372 -14.22 13.68 23.16
N ASP A 373 -14.17 14.98 23.47
CA ASP A 373 -15.34 15.83 23.65
C ASP A 373 -15.87 16.39 22.33
N LEU A 374 -17.09 16.93 22.38
CA LEU A 374 -17.74 17.61 21.26
C LEU A 374 -17.68 19.14 21.38
N GLU A 375 -16.93 19.68 22.34
CA GLU A 375 -16.91 21.11 22.69
C GLU A 375 -15.68 21.82 22.10
N GLY A 376 -15.83 23.04 21.59
CA GLY A 376 -14.69 23.81 21.05
C GLY A 376 -14.53 23.71 19.53
N LYS A 377 -13.38 24.14 18.99
CA LYS A 377 -13.16 24.33 17.54
C LYS A 377 -12.96 22.99 16.80
N GLY A 378 -13.32 22.96 15.52
CA GLY A 378 -13.13 21.79 14.65
C GLY A 378 -14.41 21.09 14.25
N VAL A 379 -14.25 19.90 13.66
CA VAL A 379 -15.31 19.08 13.09
C VAL A 379 -15.52 17.82 13.92
N ILE A 380 -16.78 17.40 14.10
CA ILE A 380 -17.07 16.10 14.73
C ILE A 380 -16.97 14.99 13.70
N CYS A 381 -16.41 13.85 14.07
CA CYS A 381 -16.21 12.71 13.19
C CYS A 381 -16.84 11.46 13.80
N LEU A 382 -17.71 10.80 13.04
CA LEU A 382 -18.26 9.49 13.34
C LEU A 382 -17.59 8.44 12.45
N ALA A 383 -17.05 7.37 13.04
CA ALA A 383 -16.37 6.29 12.33
C ALA A 383 -16.57 4.94 13.06
N VAL A 384 -17.83 4.57 13.31
CA VAL A 384 -18.17 3.33 14.02
C VAL A 384 -18.06 2.13 13.06
N ASP A 385 -17.27 1.13 13.44
CA ASP A 385 -16.94 -0.04 12.61
C ASP A 385 -18.06 -1.09 12.52
N ILE A 386 -18.98 -1.09 13.50
CA ILE A 386 -20.05 -2.09 13.63
C ILE A 386 -21.47 -1.50 13.58
N LEU A 387 -21.69 -0.39 12.88
CA LEU A 387 -23.00 0.27 12.75
C LEU A 387 -24.19 -0.67 12.44
N PRO A 388 -24.08 -1.70 11.59
CA PRO A 388 -25.21 -2.59 11.34
C PRO A 388 -25.72 -3.37 12.58
N THR A 389 -24.95 -3.42 13.68
CA THR A 389 -25.38 -4.08 14.94
C THR A 389 -26.51 -3.33 15.65
N GLU A 390 -26.67 -2.03 15.40
CA GLU A 390 -27.63 -1.19 16.13
C GLU A 390 -29.09 -1.43 15.68
N PHE A 391 -29.29 -2.04 14.50
CA PHE A 391 -30.58 -2.56 14.04
C PHE A 391 -30.55 -4.09 13.94
N ALA A 392 -30.26 -4.75 15.06
CA ALA A 392 -29.97 -6.18 15.09
C ALA A 392 -31.11 -7.05 14.55
N LYS A 393 -32.37 -6.69 14.83
CA LYS A 393 -33.55 -7.47 14.44
C LYS A 393 -33.72 -7.46 12.91
N GLU A 394 -33.88 -6.29 12.32
CA GLU A 394 -34.10 -6.13 10.89
C GLU A 394 -32.88 -6.57 10.06
N TYR A 395 -31.68 -6.38 10.61
CA TYR A 395 -30.47 -6.96 10.01
C TYR A 395 -30.56 -8.48 9.98
N SER A 396 -30.88 -9.14 11.10
CA SER A 396 -30.91 -10.61 11.17
C SER A 396 -31.98 -11.19 10.25
N GLU A 397 -33.14 -10.53 10.15
CA GLU A 397 -34.19 -10.88 9.19
C GLU A 397 -33.65 -10.80 7.75
N HIS A 398 -33.10 -9.65 7.36
CA HIS A 398 -32.61 -9.47 6.00
C HIS A 398 -31.43 -10.38 5.65
N PHE A 399 -30.45 -10.48 6.55
CA PHE A 399 -29.26 -11.30 6.35
C PHE A 399 -29.62 -12.79 6.29
N GLY A 400 -30.44 -13.25 7.23
CA GLY A 400 -30.83 -14.64 7.29
C GLY A 400 -31.73 -15.06 6.13
N ASP A 401 -32.51 -14.16 5.52
CA ASP A 401 -33.29 -14.46 4.31
C ASP A 401 -32.36 -14.80 3.14
N ILE A 402 -31.27 -14.04 2.99
CA ILE A 402 -30.25 -14.30 1.98
C ILE A 402 -29.44 -15.55 2.34
N LEU A 403 -29.01 -15.68 3.60
CA LEU A 403 -28.18 -16.81 4.03
C LEU A 403 -28.93 -18.14 3.88
N SER A 404 -30.23 -18.18 4.18
CA SER A 404 -31.07 -19.39 4.12
C SER A 404 -31.04 -20.07 2.74
N GLU A 405 -30.83 -19.32 1.65
CA GLU A 405 -30.70 -19.87 0.29
C GLU A 405 -29.47 -20.78 0.13
N PHE A 406 -28.44 -20.59 0.97
CA PHE A 406 -27.18 -21.31 0.89
C PHE A 406 -27.02 -22.38 1.98
N VAL A 407 -27.70 -22.23 3.12
CA VAL A 407 -27.55 -23.13 4.29
C VAL A 407 -27.80 -24.58 3.90
N GLY A 408 -28.81 -24.87 3.08
CA GLY A 408 -29.13 -26.25 2.71
C GLY A 408 -28.03 -26.97 1.92
N ASN A 409 -27.40 -26.26 0.98
CA ASN A 409 -26.25 -26.75 0.23
C ASN A 409 -25.07 -27.05 1.17
N MET A 410 -24.81 -26.16 2.13
CA MET A 410 -23.72 -26.34 3.09
C MET A 410 -24.00 -27.44 4.11
N ALA A 411 -25.25 -27.60 4.54
CA ALA A 411 -25.67 -28.63 5.49
C ALA A 411 -25.63 -30.05 4.89
N SER A 412 -25.79 -30.18 3.56
CA SER A 412 -25.82 -31.48 2.87
C SER A 412 -24.46 -31.91 2.31
N ALA A 413 -23.60 -30.97 1.92
CA ALA A 413 -22.36 -31.28 1.23
C ALA A 413 -21.37 -32.04 2.12
N LYS A 414 -20.78 -33.12 1.62
CA LYS A 414 -19.72 -33.84 2.33
C LYS A 414 -18.35 -33.23 2.10
N ASP A 415 -18.14 -32.69 0.90
CA ASP A 415 -16.88 -32.09 0.43
C ASP A 415 -17.08 -30.72 -0.23
N VAL A 416 -16.02 -29.90 -0.25
CA VAL A 416 -16.05 -28.58 -0.89
C VAL A 416 -16.34 -28.71 -2.38
N SER A 417 -15.89 -29.79 -3.03
CA SER A 417 -16.13 -30.01 -4.46
C SER A 417 -17.62 -30.13 -4.82
N GLU A 418 -18.46 -30.58 -3.89
CA GLU A 418 -19.91 -30.75 -4.08
C GLU A 418 -20.67 -29.42 -3.99
N LEU A 419 -20.07 -28.39 -3.39
CA LEU A 419 -20.70 -27.08 -3.23
C LEU A 419 -20.80 -26.33 -4.57
N PRO A 420 -21.83 -25.50 -4.77
CA PRO A 420 -21.91 -24.54 -5.85
C PRO A 420 -20.68 -23.62 -5.94
N SER A 421 -20.40 -23.10 -7.15
CA SER A 421 -19.17 -22.35 -7.43
C SER A 421 -18.95 -21.15 -6.50
N HIS A 422 -20.03 -20.44 -6.14
CA HIS A 422 -20.00 -19.27 -5.26
C HIS A 422 -19.66 -19.62 -3.81
N LEU A 423 -20.08 -20.80 -3.31
CA LEU A 423 -19.70 -21.27 -1.98
C LEU A 423 -18.28 -21.87 -1.96
N ARG A 424 -17.85 -22.51 -3.05
CA ARG A 424 -16.45 -22.96 -3.19
C ARG A 424 -15.47 -21.80 -3.14
N ARG A 425 -15.79 -20.70 -3.85
CA ARG A 425 -15.00 -19.47 -3.80
C ARG A 425 -14.94 -18.88 -2.41
N ALA A 426 -16.01 -19.01 -1.61
CA ALA A 426 -16.03 -18.48 -0.25
C ALA A 426 -15.27 -19.33 0.77
N CYS A 427 -14.84 -20.56 0.42
CA CYS A 427 -14.11 -21.46 1.28
C CYS A 427 -12.62 -21.09 1.32
N ILE A 428 -12.14 -20.54 2.44
CA ILE A 428 -10.75 -20.08 2.60
C ILE A 428 -9.81 -21.24 2.93
N ALA A 429 -10.24 -22.09 3.86
CA ALA A 429 -9.46 -23.23 4.34
C ALA A 429 -10.37 -24.44 4.52
N SER A 430 -9.83 -25.64 4.33
CA SER A 430 -10.53 -26.91 4.53
C SER A 430 -9.53 -28.04 4.76
N LYS A 431 -9.86 -28.99 5.64
CA LYS A 431 -9.03 -30.19 5.93
C LYS A 431 -7.57 -29.85 6.32
N GLY A 432 -7.37 -28.71 6.98
CA GLY A 432 -6.06 -28.25 7.45
C GLY A 432 -5.17 -27.63 6.37
N ALA A 433 -5.71 -27.33 5.19
CA ALA A 433 -5.01 -26.65 4.12
C ALA A 433 -5.79 -25.43 3.61
N PHE A 434 -5.08 -24.48 3.01
CA PHE A 434 -5.71 -23.40 2.22
C PHE A 434 -6.32 -24.00 0.96
N THR A 435 -7.46 -23.45 0.52
CA THR A 435 -7.93 -23.73 -0.83
C THR A 435 -7.10 -22.94 -1.84
N SER A 436 -7.09 -23.35 -3.11
CA SER A 436 -6.18 -22.84 -4.14
C SER A 436 -6.22 -21.32 -4.34
N LEU A 437 -7.38 -20.69 -4.11
CA LEU A 437 -7.55 -19.23 -4.21
C LEU A 437 -6.82 -18.46 -3.11
N TYR A 438 -6.49 -19.10 -1.98
CA TYR A 438 -5.98 -18.47 -0.77
C TYR A 438 -4.57 -18.92 -0.37
N GLU A 439 -3.87 -19.67 -1.22
CA GLU A 439 -2.47 -20.09 -1.02
C GLU A 439 -1.47 -18.91 -0.97
N TYR A 440 -1.93 -17.68 -1.27
CA TYR A 440 -1.15 -16.46 -1.11
C TYR A 440 -1.05 -16.01 0.36
N ILE A 441 -2.00 -16.38 1.23
CA ILE A 441 -2.09 -15.88 2.62
C ILE A 441 -0.79 -16.14 3.41
N PRO A 442 -0.18 -17.34 3.39
CA PRO A 442 1.12 -17.57 4.05
C PRO A 442 2.24 -16.64 3.59
N ARG A 443 2.22 -16.23 2.32
CA ARG A 443 3.23 -15.30 1.77
C ARG A 443 3.01 -13.89 2.30
N MET A 444 1.76 -13.42 2.31
CA MET A 444 1.39 -12.13 2.89
C MET A 444 1.72 -12.05 4.39
N ARG A 445 1.51 -13.15 5.13
CA ARG A 445 1.87 -13.20 6.56
C ARG A 445 3.38 -13.02 6.81
N LYS A 446 4.21 -13.45 5.86
CA LYS A 446 5.68 -13.36 5.95
C LYS A 446 6.22 -12.03 5.44
N SER A 447 5.49 -11.27 4.62
CA SER A 447 6.00 -10.03 4.01
C SER A 447 6.22 -8.90 5.01
N ASP A 448 5.51 -8.92 6.15
CA ASP A 448 5.60 -7.88 7.18
C ASP A 448 6.62 -8.18 8.30
N GLN A 449 7.20 -9.37 8.31
CA GLN A 449 8.25 -9.75 9.26
C GLN A 449 9.60 -9.75 8.55
N LEU A 450 10.61 -9.10 9.15
CA LEU A 450 11.99 -9.13 8.66
C LEU A 450 12.47 -10.57 8.44
N ALA A 451 13.34 -10.78 7.45
CA ALA A 451 13.96 -12.08 7.23
C ALA A 451 14.76 -12.53 8.46
N ASP A 452 14.66 -13.82 8.78
CA ASP A 452 15.37 -14.44 9.91
C ASP A 452 16.81 -14.80 9.50
N ILE A 453 17.68 -13.78 9.47
CA ILE A 453 19.11 -13.91 9.15
C ILE A 453 19.96 -13.02 10.07
N CYS A 454 21.26 -13.33 10.19
CA CYS A 454 22.20 -12.53 10.95
C CYS A 454 22.63 -11.27 10.16
N TRP A 455 21.94 -10.15 10.39
CA TRP A 455 22.19 -8.88 9.70
C TRP A 455 23.62 -8.32 9.92
N GLU A 456 24.26 -8.60 11.07
CA GLU A 456 25.62 -8.11 11.40
C GLU A 456 26.74 -8.73 10.55
N ASN A 457 26.47 -9.91 9.98
CA ASN A 457 27.45 -10.71 9.23
C ASN A 457 27.21 -10.66 7.72
N LEU A 458 26.36 -9.74 7.26
CA LEU A 458 26.16 -9.54 5.83
C LEU A 458 27.45 -9.01 5.18
N GLY A 459 27.92 -9.72 4.16
CA GLY A 459 28.94 -9.26 3.23
C GLY A 459 28.32 -8.69 1.95
N PHE A 460 29.09 -8.73 0.86
CA PHE A 460 28.60 -8.51 -0.49
C PHE A 460 28.52 -9.85 -1.23
N SER A 461 27.63 -10.72 -0.77
CA SER A 461 27.42 -12.06 -1.31
C SER A 461 25.95 -12.30 -1.61
N LEU A 462 25.68 -13.22 -2.53
CA LEU A 462 24.31 -13.56 -2.89
C LEU A 462 23.61 -14.25 -1.72
N VAL A 463 22.54 -13.64 -1.26
CA VAL A 463 21.54 -14.25 -0.39
C VAL A 463 20.24 -14.32 -1.21
N PRO A 464 19.77 -15.52 -1.58
CA PRO A 464 18.52 -15.68 -2.30
C PRO A 464 17.36 -15.03 -1.55
N THR A 465 16.57 -14.22 -2.25
CA THR A 465 15.39 -13.53 -1.72
C THR A 465 14.11 -14.19 -2.25
N ASP A 466 12.93 -13.68 -1.92
CA ASP A 466 11.66 -14.39 -2.19
C ASP A 466 11.24 -14.28 -3.67
N GLN A 467 11.44 -13.12 -4.30
CA GLN A 467 10.94 -12.82 -5.65
C GLN A 467 12.00 -12.13 -6.51
N MET A 468 11.94 -12.38 -7.81
CA MET A 468 12.63 -11.64 -8.87
C MET A 468 11.62 -11.16 -9.91
N TYR A 469 11.96 -10.13 -10.67
CA TYR A 469 11.15 -9.64 -11.78
C TYR A 469 11.71 -10.12 -13.11
N LEU A 470 10.83 -10.46 -14.05
CA LEU A 470 11.21 -10.85 -15.41
C LEU A 470 10.29 -10.19 -16.45
N SER A 471 10.88 -9.65 -17.51
CA SER A 471 10.20 -9.21 -18.72
C SER A 471 10.96 -9.67 -19.96
N LYS A 472 10.23 -9.96 -21.04
CA LYS A 472 10.78 -10.38 -22.32
C LYS A 472 10.41 -9.40 -23.43
N CYS A 473 11.27 -9.37 -24.46
CA CYS A 473 11.11 -8.58 -25.67
C CYS A 473 11.63 -9.37 -26.89
N SER A 474 10.93 -9.31 -28.01
CA SER A 474 11.44 -9.79 -29.31
C SER A 474 12.22 -8.68 -30.02
N ALA A 475 13.11 -9.03 -30.95
CA ALA A 475 13.86 -8.04 -31.73
C ALA A 475 12.92 -7.03 -32.43
N GLY A 476 13.21 -5.73 -32.25
CA GLY A 476 12.41 -4.62 -32.81
C GLY A 476 11.09 -4.34 -32.06
N GLY A 477 10.78 -5.07 -30.98
CA GLY A 477 9.59 -4.87 -30.16
C GLY A 477 9.84 -4.04 -28.90
N ASN A 478 8.76 -3.83 -28.13
CA ASN A 478 8.81 -3.24 -26.79
C ASN A 478 8.84 -4.34 -25.72
N PHE A 479 9.44 -4.04 -24.57
CA PHE A 479 9.34 -4.92 -23.42
C PHE A 479 7.89 -5.06 -22.96
N SER A 480 7.45 -6.31 -22.76
CA SER A 480 6.18 -6.62 -22.11
C SER A 480 6.13 -6.08 -20.68
N LYS A 481 4.93 -6.02 -20.07
CA LYS A 481 4.76 -5.57 -18.67
C LYS A 481 5.60 -6.39 -17.67
N GLY A 482 5.97 -7.63 -18.03
CA GLY A 482 6.70 -8.54 -17.15
C GLY A 482 5.88 -8.95 -15.91
N GLY A 483 6.55 -9.56 -14.94
CA GLY A 483 5.93 -9.94 -13.67
C GLY A 483 6.92 -10.48 -12.65
N LEU A 484 6.48 -10.47 -11.38
CA LEU A 484 7.20 -11.09 -10.28
C LEU A 484 7.11 -12.62 -10.38
N ARG A 485 8.21 -13.28 -10.05
CA ARG A 485 8.33 -14.74 -9.98
C ARG A 485 9.16 -15.10 -8.75
N PRO A 486 9.00 -16.30 -8.18
CA PRO A 486 9.93 -16.80 -7.18
C PRO A 486 11.37 -16.69 -7.68
N TYR A 487 12.29 -16.27 -6.79
CA TYR A 487 13.72 -16.27 -7.13
C TYR A 487 14.16 -17.68 -7.52
N GLY A 488 14.95 -17.79 -8.59
CA GLY A 488 15.47 -19.07 -9.05
C GLY A 488 16.32 -18.95 -10.31
N ASN A 489 16.86 -20.08 -10.75
CA ASN A 489 17.62 -20.16 -12.00
C ASN A 489 16.75 -19.81 -13.20
N ILE A 490 17.37 -19.25 -14.24
CA ILE A 490 16.73 -19.00 -15.54
C ILE A 490 17.17 -20.03 -16.58
N GLU A 491 16.27 -20.36 -17.49
CA GLU A 491 16.55 -21.21 -18.64
C GLU A 491 17.02 -20.35 -19.82
N LEU A 492 18.14 -20.74 -20.44
CA LEU A 492 18.70 -20.09 -21.63
C LEU A 492 19.11 -21.15 -22.65
N SER A 493 18.97 -20.82 -23.93
CA SER A 493 19.52 -21.64 -25.00
C SER A 493 21.06 -21.63 -24.92
N PRO A 494 21.75 -22.76 -25.14
CA PRO A 494 23.20 -22.74 -25.27
C PRO A 494 23.69 -21.80 -26.39
N ALA A 495 22.86 -21.56 -27.40
CA ALA A 495 23.14 -20.64 -28.50
C ALA A 495 22.71 -19.19 -28.19
N SER A 496 22.34 -18.83 -26.96
CA SER A 496 21.97 -17.45 -26.62
C SER A 496 23.12 -16.47 -26.87
N GLY A 497 22.82 -15.31 -27.45
CA GLY A 497 23.83 -14.30 -27.79
C GLY A 497 24.66 -13.83 -26.59
N VAL A 498 24.06 -13.75 -25.40
CA VAL A 498 24.79 -13.43 -24.15
C VAL A 498 25.90 -14.43 -23.82
N LEU A 499 25.68 -15.72 -24.07
CA LEU A 499 26.60 -16.80 -23.67
C LEU A 499 27.79 -16.89 -24.62
N ASN A 500 27.59 -16.57 -25.89
CA ASN A 500 28.59 -16.78 -26.94
C ASN A 500 29.31 -15.48 -27.34
N TYR A 501 28.62 -14.33 -27.30
CA TYR A 501 29.13 -13.05 -27.81
C TYR A 501 29.08 -11.92 -26.78
N GLY A 502 28.73 -12.21 -25.52
CA GLY A 502 28.77 -11.23 -24.44
C GLY A 502 27.76 -10.08 -24.58
N GLN A 503 26.68 -10.25 -25.37
CA GLN A 503 25.64 -9.23 -25.56
C GLN A 503 24.74 -9.12 -24.31
N GLY A 504 25.25 -8.48 -23.27
CA GLY A 504 24.53 -8.28 -22.00
C GLY A 504 24.98 -7.06 -21.21
N LEU A 505 24.03 -6.43 -20.52
CA LEU A 505 24.24 -5.29 -19.64
C LEU A 505 23.75 -5.61 -18.23
N PHE A 506 24.26 -4.87 -17.26
CA PHE A 506 23.72 -4.90 -15.92
C PHE A 506 23.77 -3.55 -15.24
N GLU A 507 22.94 -3.38 -14.21
CA GLU A 507 22.94 -2.21 -13.34
C GLU A 507 23.16 -2.57 -11.88
N GLY A 508 23.40 -1.53 -11.08
CA GLY A 508 23.64 -1.68 -9.64
C GLY A 508 23.15 -0.48 -8.87
N LEU A 509 22.14 -0.69 -8.05
CA LEU A 509 21.54 0.31 -7.17
C LEU A 509 21.12 -0.33 -5.84
N LYS A 510 20.69 0.49 -4.88
CA LYS A 510 20.38 0.07 -3.51
C LYS A 510 19.05 0.64 -3.05
N ALA A 511 18.35 -0.13 -2.22
CA ALA A 511 17.25 0.34 -1.39
C ALA A 511 17.66 0.36 0.09
N TYR A 512 17.25 1.40 0.80
CA TYR A 512 17.55 1.61 2.21
C TYR A 512 16.24 1.73 3.01
N ARG A 513 16.26 1.24 4.25
CA ARG A 513 15.15 1.41 5.19
C ARG A 513 15.39 2.67 6.02
N LYS A 514 14.38 3.53 6.13
CA LYS A 514 14.36 4.71 7.02
C LYS A 514 13.87 4.34 8.42
N GLU A 515 14.06 5.23 9.38
CA GLU A 515 13.63 5.05 10.77
C GLU A 515 12.11 4.90 10.92
N ASP A 516 11.33 5.59 10.08
CA ASP A 516 9.87 5.48 9.99
C ASP A 516 9.38 4.15 9.36
N GLY A 517 10.30 3.29 8.93
CA GLY A 517 10.03 2.00 8.29
C GLY A 517 9.77 2.06 6.78
N SER A 518 9.69 3.26 6.19
CA SER A 518 9.62 3.47 4.74
C SER A 518 10.92 3.02 4.05
N ILE A 519 10.84 2.79 2.74
CA ILE A 519 11.99 2.37 1.94
C ILE A 519 12.29 3.45 0.91
N VAL A 520 13.56 3.75 0.72
CA VAL A 520 14.04 4.75 -0.21
C VAL A 520 15.01 4.14 -1.22
N LEU A 521 14.88 4.53 -2.48
CA LEU A 521 15.81 4.22 -3.56
C LEU A 521 16.66 5.43 -3.91
N PHE A 522 17.92 5.20 -4.28
CA PHE A 522 18.84 6.27 -4.67
C PHE A 522 19.06 6.34 -6.19
N ARG A 523 18.65 7.46 -6.80
CA ARG A 523 18.75 7.82 -8.22
C ARG A 523 18.39 6.70 -9.22
N PRO A 524 17.28 5.93 -9.06
CA PRO A 524 16.99 4.82 -9.98
C PRO A 524 16.84 5.22 -11.45
N MET A 525 16.47 6.48 -11.74
CA MET A 525 16.27 6.99 -13.10
C MET A 525 17.61 7.10 -13.84
N GLU A 526 18.70 7.41 -13.13
CA GLU A 526 20.04 7.47 -13.71
C GLU A 526 20.54 6.07 -14.09
N ASN A 527 20.21 5.05 -13.28
CA ASN A 527 20.50 3.65 -13.63
C ASN A 527 19.74 3.22 -14.88
N ALA A 528 18.45 3.57 -14.96
CA ALA A 528 17.62 3.28 -16.12
C ALA A 528 18.18 3.97 -17.39
N SER A 529 18.48 5.27 -17.30
CA SER A 529 19.05 6.03 -18.42
C SER A 529 20.39 5.45 -18.89
N ARG A 530 21.28 5.06 -17.97
CA ARG A 530 22.55 4.44 -18.32
C ARG A 530 22.38 3.07 -18.97
N MET A 531 21.39 2.28 -18.55
CA MET A 531 21.07 1.01 -19.22
C MET A 531 20.56 1.26 -20.65
N VAL A 532 19.70 2.26 -20.85
CA VAL A 532 19.18 2.63 -22.19
C VAL A 532 20.33 3.03 -23.12
N GLN A 533 21.22 3.91 -22.67
CA GLN A 533 22.41 4.32 -23.45
C GLN A 533 23.34 3.14 -23.74
N GLY A 534 23.53 2.25 -22.76
CA GLY A 534 24.31 1.03 -22.95
C GLY A 534 23.67 0.06 -23.95
N ALA A 535 22.34 -0.03 -23.95
CA ALA A 535 21.59 -0.92 -24.85
C ALA A 535 21.70 -0.45 -26.29
N GLU A 536 21.62 0.87 -26.52
CA GLU A 536 21.90 1.47 -27.83
C GLU A 536 23.30 1.07 -28.32
N ARG A 537 24.34 1.23 -27.49
CA ARG A 537 25.72 0.86 -27.87
C ARG A 537 25.90 -0.63 -28.15
N MET A 538 25.14 -1.49 -27.46
CA MET A 538 25.18 -2.96 -27.61
C MET A 538 24.17 -3.50 -28.63
N CYS A 539 23.48 -2.62 -29.37
CA CYS A 539 22.43 -2.98 -30.32
C CYS A 539 21.31 -3.84 -29.69
N MET A 540 20.84 -3.46 -28.50
CA MET A 540 19.79 -4.13 -27.75
C MET A 540 18.59 -3.19 -27.57
N PRO A 541 17.34 -3.68 -27.60
CA PRO A 541 16.22 -2.93 -27.05
C PRO A 541 16.38 -2.82 -25.52
N ALA A 542 15.88 -1.73 -24.93
CA ALA A 542 15.84 -1.53 -23.47
C ALA A 542 14.40 -1.27 -23.00
N PRO A 543 14.07 -1.60 -21.74
CA PRO A 543 12.86 -1.06 -21.11
C PRO A 543 12.94 0.47 -21.06
N THR A 544 11.79 1.16 -21.10
CA THR A 544 11.78 2.61 -20.87
C THR A 544 12.25 2.94 -19.44
N VAL A 545 12.59 4.21 -19.19
CA VAL A 545 13.00 4.65 -17.85
C VAL A 545 11.90 4.32 -16.82
N GLU A 546 10.65 4.56 -17.17
CA GLU A 546 9.49 4.32 -16.33
C GLU A 546 9.31 2.83 -16.08
N GLN A 547 9.39 1.99 -17.13
CA GLN A 547 9.27 0.53 -17.00
C GLN A 547 10.38 -0.05 -16.11
N PHE A 548 11.62 0.41 -16.27
CA PHE A 548 12.75 -0.02 -15.44
C PHE A 548 12.51 0.34 -13.98
N VAL A 549 12.12 1.58 -13.72
CA VAL A 549 11.93 2.09 -12.36
C VAL A 549 10.77 1.38 -11.68
N GLU A 550 9.65 1.19 -12.38
CA GLU A 550 8.50 0.45 -11.85
C GLU A 550 8.86 -1.00 -11.54
N ALA A 551 9.61 -1.67 -12.42
CA ALA A 551 10.10 -3.02 -12.17
C ALA A 551 11.02 -3.08 -10.93
N VAL A 552 11.87 -2.07 -10.71
CA VAL A 552 12.67 -1.94 -9.47
C VAL A 552 11.76 -1.81 -8.26
N LYS A 553 10.77 -0.90 -8.28
CA LYS A 553 9.84 -0.68 -7.16
C LYS A 553 9.09 -1.97 -6.81
N LEU A 554 8.51 -2.64 -7.80
CA LEU A 554 7.80 -3.91 -7.64
C LEU A 554 8.70 -4.98 -7.02
N THR A 555 9.94 -5.12 -7.50
CA THR A 555 10.87 -6.13 -7.00
C THR A 555 11.28 -5.84 -5.55
N VAL A 556 11.52 -4.58 -5.20
CA VAL A 556 11.90 -4.20 -3.83
C VAL A 556 10.73 -4.38 -2.86
N LEU A 557 9.53 -3.95 -3.24
CA LEU A 557 8.32 -4.11 -2.41
C LEU A 557 7.99 -5.59 -2.18
N ALA A 558 8.11 -6.43 -3.21
CA ALA A 558 7.92 -7.87 -3.11
C ALA A 558 8.94 -8.57 -2.18
N ASN A 559 10.08 -7.92 -1.94
CA ASN A 559 11.15 -8.39 -1.06
C ASN A 559 11.35 -7.45 0.15
N LYS A 560 10.32 -6.69 0.57
CA LYS A 560 10.40 -5.68 1.63
C LYS A 560 11.05 -6.20 2.91
N ARG A 561 10.78 -7.45 3.29
CA ARG A 561 11.37 -8.10 4.47
C ARG A 561 12.87 -8.36 4.40
N TRP A 562 13.44 -8.37 3.20
CA TRP A 562 14.87 -8.55 2.96
C TRP A 562 15.62 -7.23 2.94
N VAL A 563 14.94 -6.09 2.98
CA VAL A 563 15.61 -4.79 3.16
C VAL A 563 16.13 -4.72 4.60
N PRO A 564 17.47 -4.64 4.80
CA PRO A 564 18.05 -4.66 6.14
C PRO A 564 17.46 -3.58 7.06
N PRO A 565 17.45 -3.82 8.38
CA PRO A 565 17.13 -2.78 9.36
C PRO A 565 18.07 -1.56 9.22
N VAL A 566 17.62 -0.42 9.75
CA VAL A 566 18.40 0.82 9.77
C VAL A 566 19.80 0.55 10.34
N GLY A 567 20.83 1.03 9.64
CA GLY A 567 22.23 0.87 10.04
C GLY A 567 22.83 -0.52 9.82
N LYS A 568 22.06 -1.53 9.39
CA LYS A 568 22.56 -2.90 9.19
C LYS A 568 22.97 -3.22 7.75
N GLY A 569 22.64 -2.37 6.79
CA GLY A 569 23.01 -2.58 5.40
C GLY A 569 22.02 -1.98 4.42
N SER A 570 21.97 -2.55 3.22
CA SER A 570 21.04 -2.16 2.16
C SER A 570 20.55 -3.38 1.37
N LEU A 571 19.43 -3.26 0.66
CA LEU A 571 19.05 -4.25 -0.34
C LEU A 571 19.71 -3.87 -1.66
N TYR A 572 20.68 -4.66 -2.11
CA TYR A 572 21.30 -4.46 -3.41
C TYR A 572 20.39 -4.98 -4.52
N ILE A 573 20.17 -4.17 -5.54
CA ILE A 573 19.29 -4.45 -6.67
C ILE A 573 20.15 -4.66 -7.91
N ARG A 574 19.95 -5.79 -8.60
CA ARG A 574 20.67 -6.16 -9.82
C ARG A 574 19.71 -6.33 -10.99
N PRO A 575 19.51 -5.26 -11.78
CA PRO A 575 18.90 -5.35 -13.10
C PRO A 575 19.90 -5.93 -14.11
N LEU A 576 19.44 -6.82 -14.98
CA LEU A 576 20.17 -7.46 -16.07
C LEU A 576 19.38 -7.28 -17.36
N LEU A 577 20.07 -6.96 -18.45
CA LEU A 577 19.53 -6.99 -19.81
C LEU A 577 20.34 -7.99 -20.62
N ILE A 578 19.66 -9.02 -21.15
CA ILE A 578 20.29 -10.23 -21.66
C ILE A 578 19.83 -10.47 -23.10
N GLY A 579 20.76 -10.61 -24.06
CA GLY A 579 20.46 -11.17 -25.38
C GLY A 579 20.17 -12.67 -25.26
N SER A 580 18.92 -13.02 -24.94
CA SER A 580 18.50 -14.38 -24.60
C SER A 580 18.14 -15.25 -25.82
N GLY A 581 17.89 -14.64 -26.97
CA GLY A 581 17.55 -15.35 -28.21
C GLY A 581 18.71 -16.17 -28.77
N ALA A 582 18.38 -17.33 -29.35
CA ALA A 582 19.36 -18.24 -29.96
C ALA A 582 19.89 -17.67 -31.29
N ILE A 583 21.21 -17.55 -31.41
CA ILE A 583 21.89 -17.06 -32.61
C ILE A 583 23.34 -17.57 -32.67
N LEU A 584 23.76 -18.07 -33.84
CA LEU A 584 25.15 -18.49 -34.11
C LEU A 584 25.90 -17.52 -35.04
N GLY A 585 25.17 -16.69 -35.78
CA GLY A 585 25.76 -15.58 -36.53
C GLY A 585 26.06 -14.42 -35.59
N VAL A 586 27.17 -13.72 -35.80
CA VAL A 586 27.49 -12.51 -35.03
C VAL A 586 26.57 -11.37 -35.49
N ALA A 587 25.44 -11.23 -34.81
CA ALA A 587 24.44 -10.19 -35.02
C ALA A 587 23.63 -9.96 -33.72
N PRO A 588 22.83 -8.88 -33.62
CA PRO A 588 21.95 -8.67 -32.48
C PRO A 588 21.02 -9.86 -32.24
N ALA A 589 20.86 -10.26 -30.97
CA ALA A 589 20.00 -11.40 -30.61
C ALA A 589 18.54 -11.18 -31.05
N PRO A 590 17.80 -12.27 -31.38
CA PRO A 590 16.40 -12.18 -31.79
C PRO A 590 15.41 -12.02 -30.62
N GLU A 591 15.84 -12.28 -29.38
CA GLU A 591 15.05 -12.13 -28.16
C GLU A 591 15.93 -11.57 -27.03
N TYR A 592 15.31 -10.79 -26.15
CA TYR A 592 15.94 -10.17 -25.00
C TYR A 592 15.14 -10.42 -23.72
N THR A 593 15.86 -10.61 -22.62
CA THR A 593 15.27 -10.74 -21.27
C THR A 593 15.79 -9.63 -20.37
N PHE A 594 14.87 -8.89 -19.75
CA PHE A 594 15.13 -7.96 -18.68
C PHE A 594 14.76 -8.62 -17.35
N LEU A 595 15.71 -8.73 -16.43
CA LEU A 595 15.55 -9.44 -15.16
C LEU A 595 16.04 -8.55 -14.02
N ILE A 596 15.32 -8.54 -12.89
CA ILE A 596 15.81 -7.90 -11.66
C ILE A 596 15.76 -8.91 -10.53
N TYR A 597 16.91 -9.12 -9.87
CA TYR A 597 16.95 -9.80 -8.58
C TYR A 597 17.55 -8.88 -7.52
N VAL A 598 17.31 -9.23 -6.25
CA VAL A 598 17.78 -8.45 -5.11
C VAL A 598 18.47 -9.36 -4.09
N SER A 599 19.40 -8.78 -3.32
CA SER A 599 20.10 -9.47 -2.23
C SER A 599 20.39 -8.48 -1.10
N PRO A 600 20.12 -8.80 0.17
CA PRO A 600 20.63 -8.00 1.28
C PRO A 600 22.16 -7.99 1.26
N VAL A 601 22.74 -6.82 1.49
CA VAL A 601 24.20 -6.63 1.59
C VAL A 601 24.52 -5.78 2.80
N GLY A 602 25.63 -6.09 3.47
CA GLY A 602 26.08 -5.36 4.65
C GLY A 602 26.75 -4.04 4.29
N ASN A 603 27.04 -3.25 5.31
CA ASN A 603 27.91 -2.08 5.16
C ASN A 603 29.33 -2.55 4.84
N TYR A 604 29.89 -2.04 3.75
CA TYR A 604 31.21 -2.46 3.26
C TYR A 604 32.33 -2.19 4.28
N PHE A 605 32.13 -1.18 5.14
CA PHE A 605 33.02 -0.79 6.21
C PHE A 605 32.31 -1.02 7.54
N LYS A 606 32.71 -2.04 8.31
CA LYS A 606 32.18 -2.32 9.65
C LYS A 606 32.70 -1.28 10.68
N GLY A 607 32.25 -0.03 10.57
CA GLY A 607 32.50 1.03 11.53
C GLY A 607 33.71 1.96 11.26
N LEU A 608 34.64 1.59 10.36
CA LEU A 608 35.75 2.45 9.94
C LEU A 608 35.99 2.29 8.43
N LEU A 609 36.04 3.41 7.70
CA LEU A 609 36.49 3.46 6.29
C LEU A 609 37.90 2.89 6.23
N ALA A 610 38.07 1.64 5.80
CA ALA A 610 39.38 1.02 5.68
C ALA A 610 39.98 1.43 4.31
N PRO A 611 41.16 2.07 4.28
CA PRO A 611 41.76 2.48 3.03
C PRO A 611 42.21 1.27 2.20
N ILE A 612 41.99 1.34 0.90
CA ILE A 612 42.40 0.30 -0.07
C ILE A 612 43.81 0.60 -0.59
N ASN A 613 44.51 -0.46 -1.00
CA ASN A 613 45.83 -0.34 -1.62
C ASN A 613 45.75 -0.80 -3.07
N LEU A 614 46.17 0.03 -4.01
CA LEU A 614 46.07 -0.23 -5.44
C LEU A 614 47.45 -0.51 -6.05
N ILE A 615 47.47 -1.30 -7.12
CA ILE A 615 48.62 -1.44 -8.01
C ILE A 615 48.25 -0.94 -9.40
N VAL A 616 49.15 -0.21 -10.05
CA VAL A 616 48.97 0.23 -11.43
C VAL A 616 49.28 -0.90 -12.38
N GLU A 617 48.36 -1.17 -13.30
CA GLU A 617 48.54 -2.12 -14.40
C GLU A 617 49.15 -1.44 -15.62
N ASN A 618 50.18 -2.07 -16.20
CA ASN A 618 50.96 -1.50 -17.32
C ASN A 618 50.80 -2.31 -18.61
N ASP A 619 50.45 -3.59 -18.50
CA ASP A 619 50.43 -4.53 -19.63
C ASP A 619 49.01 -4.75 -20.15
N PHE A 620 48.00 -4.55 -19.30
CA PHE A 620 46.59 -4.74 -19.63
C PHE A 620 45.82 -3.44 -19.48
N HIS A 621 44.97 -3.13 -20.45
CA HIS A 621 44.09 -1.97 -20.40
C HIS A 621 42.65 -2.42 -20.14
N ARG A 622 41.92 -1.63 -19.35
CA ARG A 622 40.51 -1.88 -19.02
C ARG A 622 39.61 -1.67 -20.24
N ALA A 623 39.89 -0.62 -21.00
CA ALA A 623 39.13 -0.19 -22.16
C ALA A 623 40.05 0.52 -23.16
N THR A 624 39.59 0.64 -24.40
CA THR A 624 40.27 1.37 -25.47
C THR A 624 39.32 2.41 -26.09
N PRO A 625 39.84 3.51 -26.64
CA PRO A 625 39.01 4.46 -27.41
C PRO A 625 38.23 3.74 -28.52
N GLY A 626 36.96 4.10 -28.69
CA GLY A 626 36.04 3.42 -29.61
C GLY A 626 35.50 2.07 -29.12
N GLY A 627 35.99 1.54 -27.98
CA GLY A 627 35.50 0.32 -27.36
C GLY A 627 34.16 0.48 -26.63
N THR A 628 33.96 -0.32 -25.58
CA THR A 628 32.74 -0.31 -24.75
C THR A 628 32.98 0.18 -23.33
N GLY A 629 34.12 0.81 -23.02
CA GLY A 629 34.50 1.22 -21.66
C GLY A 629 33.46 2.09 -20.94
N GLY A 630 32.86 3.04 -21.66
CA GLY A 630 31.77 3.89 -21.17
C GLY A 630 30.42 3.19 -20.96
N VAL A 631 30.33 1.89 -21.21
CA VAL A 631 29.09 1.09 -21.08
C VAL A 631 29.24 0.05 -19.99
N LYS A 632 28.17 -0.17 -19.20
CA LYS A 632 28.13 -1.19 -18.15
C LYS A 632 27.82 -2.59 -18.68
N THR A 633 28.58 -3.00 -19.70
CA THR A 633 28.47 -4.32 -20.34
C THR A 633 29.27 -5.38 -19.59
N ILE A 634 28.79 -6.63 -19.63
CA ILE A 634 29.45 -7.77 -18.97
C ILE A 634 30.88 -8.03 -19.51
N GLY A 635 31.12 -7.72 -20.79
CA GLY A 635 32.43 -7.93 -21.43
C GLY A 635 33.57 -7.16 -20.78
N ASN A 636 33.31 -5.92 -20.34
CA ASN A 636 34.33 -5.09 -19.69
C ASN A 636 34.81 -5.66 -18.34
N TYR A 637 33.97 -6.46 -17.67
CA TYR A 637 34.30 -7.03 -16.36
C TYR A 637 35.07 -8.35 -16.49
N ALA A 638 34.84 -9.10 -17.56
CA ALA A 638 35.61 -10.31 -17.85
C ALA A 638 37.09 -9.99 -18.14
N ALA A 639 37.35 -8.91 -18.88
CA ALA A 639 38.71 -8.52 -19.29
C ALA A 639 39.65 -8.21 -18.11
N VAL A 640 39.12 -7.65 -17.01
CA VAL A 640 39.93 -7.23 -15.85
C VAL A 640 40.22 -8.33 -14.84
N MET A 641 39.54 -9.49 -14.93
CA MET A 641 39.62 -10.54 -13.89
C MET A 641 41.04 -11.09 -13.67
N LYS A 642 41.82 -11.23 -14.76
CA LYS A 642 43.20 -11.74 -14.68
C LYS A 642 44.11 -10.79 -13.89
N ALA A 643 44.11 -9.50 -14.24
CA ALA A 643 44.90 -8.48 -13.55
C ALA A 643 44.44 -8.33 -12.09
N GLN A 644 43.13 -8.31 -11.84
CA GLN A 644 42.58 -8.24 -10.49
C GLN A 644 43.01 -9.44 -9.62
N SER A 645 42.96 -10.66 -10.16
CA SER A 645 43.39 -11.87 -9.45
C SER A 645 44.88 -11.83 -9.10
N ALA A 646 45.72 -11.39 -10.05
CA ALA A 646 47.15 -11.22 -9.82
C ALA A 646 47.48 -10.16 -8.76
N ALA A 647 46.75 -9.03 -8.77
CA ALA A 647 46.88 -7.97 -7.77
C ALA A 647 46.51 -8.46 -6.37
N LYS A 648 45.38 -9.17 -6.23
CA LYS A 648 44.94 -9.76 -4.96
C LYS A 648 45.95 -10.79 -4.42
N ALA A 649 46.51 -11.63 -5.30
CA ALA A 649 47.55 -12.60 -4.91
C ALA A 649 48.81 -11.93 -4.36
N LYS A 650 49.08 -10.68 -4.76
CA LYS A 650 50.19 -9.84 -4.26
C LYS A 650 49.80 -8.97 -3.06
N GLY A 651 48.59 -9.11 -2.52
CA GLY A 651 48.12 -8.37 -1.34
C GLY A 651 47.53 -6.98 -1.64
N PHE A 652 47.32 -6.62 -2.91
CA PHE A 652 46.61 -5.40 -3.28
C PHE A 652 45.10 -5.60 -3.24
N SER A 653 44.36 -4.54 -2.93
CA SER A 653 42.90 -4.54 -2.89
C SER A 653 42.29 -4.57 -4.30
N ASP A 654 42.85 -3.78 -5.21
CA ASP A 654 42.40 -3.69 -6.61
C ASP A 654 43.49 -3.13 -7.55
N VAL A 655 43.16 -3.01 -8.84
CA VAL A 655 44.03 -2.54 -9.92
C VAL A 655 43.61 -1.17 -10.41
N LEU A 656 44.56 -0.24 -10.55
CA LEU A 656 44.39 1.05 -11.20
C LEU A 656 44.86 0.96 -12.66
N TYR A 657 44.01 1.34 -13.60
CA TYR A 657 44.31 1.29 -15.03
C TYR A 657 44.72 2.64 -15.59
N LEU A 658 45.65 2.59 -16.54
CA LEU A 658 46.04 3.71 -17.39
C LEU A 658 45.39 3.63 -18.76
N ASP A 659 45.30 4.78 -19.42
CA ASP A 659 44.78 4.91 -20.77
C ASP A 659 45.55 4.05 -21.77
N ALA A 660 44.82 3.43 -22.70
CA ALA A 660 45.41 2.49 -23.65
C ALA A 660 46.27 3.15 -24.76
N VAL A 661 46.26 4.48 -24.87
CA VAL A 661 46.94 5.19 -25.97
C VAL A 661 48.34 5.65 -25.55
N HIS A 662 48.42 6.30 -24.40
CA HIS A 662 49.66 6.91 -23.90
C HIS A 662 50.29 6.10 -22.76
N ASN A 663 49.52 5.17 -22.16
CA ASN A 663 49.90 4.45 -20.95
C ASN A 663 50.38 5.41 -19.85
N LYS A 664 49.67 6.53 -19.69
CA LYS A 664 50.11 7.64 -18.84
C LYS A 664 48.98 8.22 -18.00
N TYR A 665 47.78 8.31 -18.55
CA TYR A 665 46.66 8.98 -17.90
C TYR A 665 45.81 7.99 -17.08
N LEU A 666 45.43 8.39 -15.87
CA LEU A 666 44.59 7.56 -14.99
C LEU A 666 43.17 7.40 -15.56
N GLU A 667 42.60 6.19 -15.47
CA GLU A 667 41.21 5.93 -15.85
C GLU A 667 40.34 5.46 -14.66
N GLU A 668 40.41 4.18 -14.29
CA GLU A 668 39.55 3.57 -13.27
C GLU A 668 40.30 2.56 -12.41
N ALA A 669 39.79 2.33 -11.20
CA ALA A 669 40.19 1.22 -10.36
C ALA A 669 39.23 0.03 -10.58
N SER A 670 39.53 -0.85 -11.53
CA SER A 670 38.71 -1.97 -12.05
C SER A 670 37.23 -1.68 -12.33
N SER A 671 36.44 -1.48 -11.28
CA SER A 671 34.99 -1.26 -11.32
C SER A 671 34.54 0.03 -10.61
N SER A 672 35.48 0.93 -10.30
CA SER A 672 35.24 2.19 -9.58
C SER A 672 35.96 3.36 -10.24
N ASN A 673 35.32 4.52 -10.25
CA ASN A 673 35.93 5.77 -10.73
C ASN A 673 36.93 6.29 -9.68
N ILE A 674 38.01 6.93 -10.11
CA ILE A 674 39.06 7.50 -9.24
C ILE A 674 38.99 9.02 -9.17
N PHE A 675 39.37 9.57 -8.01
CA PHE A 675 39.46 10.99 -7.72
C PHE A 675 40.77 11.30 -7.00
N LEU A 676 41.39 12.43 -7.34
CA LEU A 676 42.58 12.98 -6.69
C LEU A 676 42.20 14.32 -6.05
N VAL A 677 42.67 14.55 -4.83
CA VAL A 677 42.50 15.81 -4.11
C VAL A 677 43.85 16.50 -3.99
N LYS A 678 43.90 17.79 -4.31
CA LYS A 678 45.07 18.65 -4.09
C LYS A 678 44.59 20.04 -3.66
N GLY A 679 44.86 20.42 -2.42
CA GLY A 679 44.32 21.63 -1.80
C GLY A 679 42.78 21.63 -1.83
N ASN A 680 42.19 22.64 -2.48
CA ASN A 680 40.73 22.77 -2.62
C ASN A 680 40.19 22.15 -3.93
N THR A 681 41.05 21.55 -4.75
CA THR A 681 40.69 21.03 -6.06
C THR A 681 40.57 19.50 -6.03
N ILE A 682 39.46 18.99 -6.55
CA ILE A 682 39.19 17.57 -6.74
C ILE A 682 39.18 17.28 -8.25
N SER A 683 40.16 16.52 -8.73
CA SER A 683 40.25 16.12 -10.13
C SER A 683 39.80 14.68 -10.33
N THR A 684 39.06 14.41 -11.41
CA THR A 684 38.69 13.04 -11.83
C THR A 684 38.81 12.89 -13.35
N PRO A 685 39.16 11.70 -13.86
CA PRO A 685 39.21 11.46 -15.31
C PRO A 685 37.89 11.82 -16.02
N SER A 686 37.97 12.53 -17.14
CA SER A 686 36.82 12.96 -17.94
C SER A 686 36.17 11.79 -18.71
N ILE A 687 34.83 11.79 -18.84
CA ILE A 687 34.06 10.69 -19.46
C ILE A 687 34.14 10.67 -21.00
N ASN A 688 35.35 10.51 -21.54
CA ASN A 688 35.63 10.50 -22.99
C ASN A 688 35.58 9.09 -23.61
N GLY A 689 34.57 8.29 -23.23
CA GLY A 689 34.26 7.00 -23.85
C GLY A 689 34.95 5.77 -23.26
N THR A 690 36.12 5.89 -22.63
CA THR A 690 36.80 4.77 -21.95
C THR A 690 36.46 4.66 -20.47
N ILE A 691 35.90 5.71 -19.86
CA ILE A 691 35.50 5.74 -18.45
C ILE A 691 33.99 5.56 -18.34
N LEU A 692 33.56 4.67 -17.45
CA LEU A 692 32.15 4.44 -17.15
C LEU A 692 31.59 5.67 -16.41
N PRO A 693 30.49 6.28 -16.90
CA PRO A 693 29.81 7.36 -16.19
C PRO A 693 29.13 6.82 -14.93
N GLY A 694 29.88 6.79 -13.82
CA GLY A 694 29.40 6.36 -12.52
C GLY A 694 28.35 7.31 -11.94
N ILE A 695 27.23 6.76 -11.47
CA ILE A 695 26.19 7.56 -10.81
C ILE A 695 26.72 8.08 -9.46
N THR A 696 27.53 7.29 -8.75
CA THR A 696 28.23 7.73 -7.55
C THR A 696 29.26 8.82 -7.88
N ARG A 697 30.04 8.67 -8.95
CA ARG A 697 30.95 9.72 -9.45
C ARG A 697 30.19 11.03 -9.68
N LYS A 698 29.10 11.00 -10.45
CA LYS A 698 28.23 12.16 -10.71
C LYS A 698 27.74 12.80 -9.41
N SER A 699 27.23 11.99 -8.49
CA SER A 699 26.71 12.45 -7.20
C SER A 699 27.80 13.08 -6.32
N ILE A 700 29.00 12.51 -6.31
CA ILE A 700 30.14 13.04 -5.54
C ILE A 700 30.64 14.36 -6.10
N ILE A 701 30.69 14.53 -7.43
CA ILE A 701 31.01 15.82 -8.07
C ILE A 701 30.02 16.90 -7.61
N GLU A 702 28.72 16.60 -7.64
CA GLU A 702 27.68 17.54 -7.21
C GLU A 702 27.79 17.86 -5.70
N VAL A 703 27.97 16.86 -4.85
CA VAL A 703 28.15 17.04 -3.40
C VAL A 703 29.43 17.82 -3.07
N ALA A 704 30.53 17.56 -3.76
CA ALA A 704 31.79 18.27 -3.55
C ALA A 704 31.65 19.77 -3.87
N ARG A 705 30.97 20.12 -4.97
CA ARG A 705 30.70 21.52 -5.32
C ARG A 705 29.83 22.21 -4.27
N ILE A 706 28.85 21.52 -3.70
CA ILE A 706 28.01 22.05 -2.60
C ILE A 706 28.86 22.35 -1.35
N HIS A 707 29.88 21.55 -1.07
CA HIS A 707 30.83 21.78 0.02
C HIS A 707 31.95 22.79 -0.32
N GLY A 708 31.91 23.44 -1.48
CA GLY A 708 32.84 24.50 -1.86
C GLY A 708 34.15 24.04 -2.52
N TYR A 709 34.27 22.75 -2.86
CA TYR A 709 35.42 22.26 -3.61
C TYR A 709 35.33 22.63 -5.10
N GLU A 710 36.47 22.95 -5.70
CA GLU A 710 36.59 23.05 -7.14
C GLU A 710 36.70 21.64 -7.73
N VAL A 711 35.89 21.32 -8.74
CA VAL A 711 35.88 19.97 -9.32
C VAL A 711 36.21 20.01 -10.80
N GLU A 712 37.31 19.36 -11.16
CA GLU A 712 37.84 19.30 -12.52
C GLU A 712 37.66 17.90 -13.12
N GLU A 713 37.03 17.85 -14.30
CA GLU A 713 36.96 16.63 -15.12
C GLU A 713 37.98 16.75 -16.25
N ARG A 714 39.15 16.10 -16.11
CA ARG A 714 40.29 16.24 -17.03
C ARG A 714 41.12 14.98 -17.15
N LEU A 715 42.06 14.96 -18.09
CA LEU A 715 43.12 13.94 -18.09
C LEU A 715 44.06 14.19 -16.89
N ILE A 716 44.40 13.11 -16.18
CA ILE A 716 45.25 13.15 -14.99
C ILE A 716 46.46 12.27 -15.25
N SER A 717 47.66 12.84 -15.24
CA SER A 717 48.89 12.07 -15.43
C SER A 717 49.18 11.20 -14.21
N ILE A 718 49.72 10.01 -14.42
CA ILE A 718 50.31 9.18 -13.36
C ILE A 718 51.36 9.95 -12.55
N ASP A 719 52.04 10.91 -13.17
CA ASP A 719 53.06 11.76 -12.55
C ASP A 719 52.48 12.71 -11.47
N GLU A 720 51.16 12.94 -11.45
CA GLU A 720 50.49 13.79 -10.46
C GLU A 720 50.19 13.04 -9.15
N LEU A 721 50.24 11.71 -9.15
CA LEU A 721 49.94 10.90 -7.97
C LEU A 721 50.79 11.25 -6.72
N PRO A 722 52.09 11.56 -6.82
CA PRO A 722 52.90 11.94 -5.65
C PRO A 722 52.53 13.32 -5.06
N GLU A 723 51.81 14.16 -5.81
CA GLU A 723 51.45 15.52 -5.41
C GLU A 723 50.05 15.62 -4.80
N ALA A 724 49.29 14.52 -4.79
CA ALA A 724 47.93 14.49 -4.26
C ALA A 724 47.93 14.35 -2.72
N ASP A 725 47.05 15.10 -2.07
CA ASP A 725 46.81 15.03 -0.62
C ASP A 725 45.99 13.79 -0.26
N GLU A 726 44.95 13.50 -1.05
CA GLU A 726 44.09 12.33 -0.91
C GLU A 726 43.77 11.70 -2.26
N VAL A 727 43.55 10.39 -2.27
CA VAL A 727 42.99 9.68 -3.41
C VAL A 727 41.84 8.81 -2.92
N PHE A 728 40.75 8.76 -3.67
CA PHE A 728 39.62 7.89 -3.35
C PHE A 728 38.93 7.35 -4.60
N CYS A 729 38.27 6.22 -4.43
CA CYS A 729 37.46 5.56 -5.46
C CYS A 729 35.97 5.67 -5.13
N THR A 730 35.12 5.64 -6.15
CA THR A 730 33.66 5.70 -5.99
C THR A 730 32.93 4.62 -6.78
N GLY A 731 31.84 4.11 -6.21
CA GLY A 731 30.95 3.13 -6.86
C GLY A 731 29.81 2.70 -5.95
N THR A 732 28.71 2.17 -6.51
CA THR A 732 27.49 1.86 -5.73
C THR A 732 27.75 0.96 -4.51
N ALA A 733 28.63 -0.03 -4.63
CA ALA A 733 28.89 -0.99 -3.55
C ALA A 733 29.56 -0.33 -2.34
N VAL A 734 30.60 0.46 -2.57
CA VAL A 734 31.47 1.06 -1.54
C VAL A 734 31.14 2.50 -1.19
N VAL A 735 30.33 3.17 -2.02
CA VAL A 735 30.04 4.61 -2.01
C VAL A 735 31.31 5.44 -2.28
N VAL A 736 32.13 5.66 -1.25
CA VAL A 736 33.46 6.28 -1.33
C VAL A 736 34.43 5.37 -0.60
N SER A 737 35.52 4.99 -1.26
CA SER A 737 36.58 4.14 -0.72
C SER A 737 37.91 4.91 -0.73
N PRO A 738 38.46 5.31 0.43
CA PRO A 738 39.75 5.97 0.51
C PRO A 738 40.86 5.05 -0.02
N VAL A 739 41.85 5.63 -0.70
CA VAL A 739 43.04 4.90 -1.18
C VAL A 739 44.22 5.28 -0.29
N GLY A 740 44.73 4.31 0.46
CA GLY A 740 45.87 4.51 1.35
C GLY A 740 47.21 4.48 0.64
N SER A 741 47.31 3.72 -0.46
CA SER A 741 48.50 3.74 -1.30
C SER A 741 48.26 3.27 -2.73
N ILE A 742 49.08 3.77 -3.65
CA ILE A 742 49.18 3.30 -5.04
C ILE A 742 50.62 2.87 -5.30
N THR A 743 50.80 1.66 -5.83
CA THR A 743 52.12 1.14 -6.24
C THR A 743 52.26 1.19 -7.75
N TYR A 744 53.27 1.91 -8.24
CA TYR A 744 53.58 2.07 -9.65
C TYR A 744 55.06 1.74 -9.89
N LEU A 745 55.33 0.79 -10.81
CA LEU A 745 56.69 0.32 -11.15
C LEU A 745 57.56 0.01 -9.92
N GLY A 746 56.98 -0.66 -8.93
CA GLY A 746 57.63 -1.03 -7.66
C GLY A 746 57.78 0.10 -6.65
N LYS A 747 57.43 1.34 -6.99
CA LYS A 747 57.43 2.49 -6.07
C LYS A 747 56.04 2.66 -5.45
N LYS A 748 55.99 2.66 -4.12
CA LYS A 748 54.76 2.87 -3.35
C LYS A 748 54.59 4.36 -3.02
N ILE A 749 53.48 4.94 -3.44
CA ILE A 749 53.01 6.27 -3.06
C ILE A 749 51.95 6.07 -1.98
N SER A 750 52.08 6.73 -0.83
CA SER A 750 51.16 6.58 0.30
C SER A 750 50.45 7.90 0.60
N TYR A 751 49.16 7.83 0.93
CA TYR A 751 48.29 8.99 1.19
C TYR A 751 47.82 8.98 2.64
N GLY A 752 47.39 10.14 3.16
CA GLY A 752 46.71 10.23 4.47
C GLY A 752 47.60 10.32 5.72
N GLY A 753 48.91 10.56 5.61
CA GLY A 753 49.79 10.93 6.74
C GLY A 753 49.58 10.16 8.06
N GLU A 754 49.47 10.87 9.18
CA GLU A 754 49.22 10.30 10.53
C GLU A 754 47.82 9.67 10.70
N SER A 755 46.89 9.93 9.78
CA SER A 755 45.50 9.43 9.83
C SER A 755 45.30 8.02 9.24
N GLY A 756 46.40 7.30 8.98
CA GLY A 756 46.37 5.89 8.60
C GLY A 756 45.72 5.61 7.25
N GLY A 757 45.62 6.61 6.36
CA GLY A 757 45.13 6.47 4.98
C GLY A 757 43.68 6.90 4.73
N VAL A 758 42.95 7.38 5.74
CA VAL A 758 41.59 7.93 5.55
C VAL A 758 41.64 9.45 5.54
N GLY A 759 41.47 10.02 4.34
CA GLY A 759 41.48 11.45 4.16
C GLY A 759 40.22 12.16 4.69
N ILE A 760 40.35 13.44 5.01
CA ILE A 760 39.29 14.32 5.53
C ILE A 760 38.20 14.50 4.46
N VAL A 761 38.60 14.78 3.21
CA VAL A 761 37.68 15.04 2.09
C VAL A 761 36.88 13.79 1.77
N SER A 762 37.56 12.64 1.63
CA SER A 762 36.88 11.37 1.34
C SER A 762 35.87 10.98 2.44
N LYS A 763 36.18 11.22 3.72
CA LYS A 763 35.26 10.97 4.84
C LYS A 763 34.06 11.91 4.84
N GLN A 764 34.26 13.21 4.57
CA GLN A 764 33.17 14.19 4.47
C GLN A 764 32.20 13.86 3.34
N LEU A 765 32.73 13.54 2.17
CA LEU A 765 31.95 13.17 0.99
C LEU A 765 31.19 11.85 1.20
N TYR A 766 31.82 10.85 1.82
CA TYR A 766 31.17 9.60 2.22
C TYR A 766 29.97 9.86 3.14
N SER A 767 30.19 10.62 4.22
CA SER A 767 29.16 10.89 5.24
C SER A 767 27.99 11.66 4.62
N SER A 768 28.28 12.67 3.80
CA SER A 768 27.26 13.47 3.11
C SER A 768 26.37 12.62 2.20
N LEU A 769 26.97 11.78 1.37
CA LEU A 769 26.22 10.98 0.41
C LEU A 769 25.47 9.82 1.07
N THR A 770 26.05 9.17 2.08
CA THR A 770 25.41 8.05 2.78
C THR A 770 24.23 8.52 3.64
N ASN A 771 24.35 9.67 4.32
CA ASN A 771 23.23 10.26 5.06
C ASN A 771 22.03 10.55 4.13
N LEU A 772 22.29 11.09 2.94
CA LEU A 772 21.26 11.32 1.93
C LEU A 772 20.64 10.00 1.44
N GLN A 773 21.47 8.99 1.13
CA GLN A 773 21.00 7.67 0.68
C GLN A 773 20.13 6.94 1.71
N MET A 774 20.44 7.11 3.00
CA MET A 774 19.70 6.51 4.10
C MET A 774 18.49 7.35 4.54
N GLY A 775 18.25 8.52 3.92
CA GLY A 775 17.17 9.41 4.30
C GLY A 775 17.36 10.07 5.68
N LEU A 776 18.60 10.18 6.17
CA LEU A 776 18.96 10.86 7.42
C LEU A 776 19.06 12.38 7.27
N THR A 777 19.13 12.86 6.03
CA THR A 777 19.13 14.28 5.67
C THR A 777 18.09 14.54 4.60
N GLU A 778 17.49 15.72 4.63
CA GLU A 778 16.55 16.17 3.59
C GLU A 778 17.18 16.12 2.20
N ASP A 779 16.45 15.53 1.25
CA ASP A 779 16.88 15.46 -0.14
C ASP A 779 16.43 16.69 -0.93
N LYS A 780 17.28 17.71 -0.92
CA LYS A 780 17.05 18.96 -1.66
C LYS A 780 17.28 18.83 -3.17
N LEU A 781 17.84 17.71 -3.63
CA LEU A 781 18.25 17.50 -5.02
C LEU A 781 17.28 16.59 -5.78
N GLY A 782 16.28 16.01 -5.10
CA GLY A 782 15.31 15.10 -5.70
C GLY A 782 15.95 13.80 -6.21
N TRP A 783 16.99 13.32 -5.53
CA TRP A 783 17.73 12.11 -5.88
C TRP A 783 17.09 10.82 -5.35
N THR A 784 16.24 10.92 -4.35
CA THR A 784 15.63 9.81 -3.63
C THR A 784 14.19 9.57 -4.10
N VAL A 785 13.79 8.29 -4.11
CA VAL A 785 12.43 7.85 -4.45
C VAL A 785 11.91 6.96 -3.33
N GLU A 786 10.88 7.41 -2.61
CA GLU A 786 10.23 6.66 -1.54
C GLU A 786 9.24 5.62 -2.09
N LEU A 787 9.11 4.47 -1.40
CA LEU A 787 8.29 3.30 -1.78
C LEU A 787 7.12 3.05 -0.84
#